data_AF-A0A411PE43-F1
#
_entry.id   AF-A0A411PE43-F1
#
_cell.length_a   1.000
_cell.length_b   1.000
_cell.length_c   1.000
_cell.angle_alpha   90.00
_cell.angle_beta   90.00
_cell.angle_gamma   90.00
#
_symmetry.space_group_name_H-M   'P 1'
#
loop_
_entity.id
_entity.type
_entity.pdbx_description
1 polymer ?
#
loop_
_entity_poly.entity_id
_entity_poly.type
_entity_poly.pdbx_seq_one_letter_code
_entity_poly.pdbx_strand_id
1 'polypeptide(L)'
;MLTKTLCRSFRTCAFLSLVFTTLLAVITPTEVVAVSSAAKIKSFESQKQWLFDNQVIQNLQTTPNFINDLIDSDSPYLLSHALQPINWVEWNEQLKSGVADKSKLIFISIGYSTCHWCHVMAQESFDSLEVAELLNESYISVKVDREQWPLVDSHFKSALELLKGEAGWPINAILTPDGQLVWVDSYIDKAKFIKTIKGLGRRWQSNPTQVSQVAKRVEQQLAANLLTISSDKLARASKSDWRKALPSIHQAAVKALSDEQSRPGPRFFREPWTLGLLEEYLRTFDPEYLQLVQDHLNAIIVSPTYDAVEGGFHRYAVDGNWQKPHYEKMLYTQASMLKVLAKLYSITLNDKYRIAIEQTHDWVNQWLKQDTGLASAVSALSSGVEGAYYQVPYGYKRPIISEQDWRKSPEVETLKEHRRHLDKPLVDEKVLLNWNSMYGVGLVEAYVATNQQAYLNAARQLANSLWHTFKRQDTLYRSEFSQRMSIVAQPEDVAWFALLYIHLSEQTISDANTHQKMQTRANWLVEKLVSMLDKDEDSISSVANLNRDEEIPSTRSAVLEALFFGYKQTKSVSMKQLSKQLDIADTTEVETLVSEYSYARFKANELKRVHTNYARFANGNGRISLSMQGPDLVAKFAMNPGWHINANLVSNKRYLATVVEVDTPQQQNIPLSIVFPESLKKHLAFDEVPLNLFENKFEVIVSDYTAVQQPSIVSIQLQACSDSLCLLPEKVYLLGTVR
;
A
#
# COMPACT_ATOMS: atom_id res chain seq x y z
N MET A 1 16.42 -31.12 58.23
CA MET A 1 15.69 -30.08 58.99
C MET A 1 14.32 -29.92 58.34
N LEU A 2 13.35 -30.76 58.74
CA LEU A 2 12.28 -30.42 59.69
C LEU A 2 11.33 -29.35 59.11
N THR A 3 10.34 -29.73 58.30
CA THR A 3 8.96 -30.14 58.66
C THR A 3 8.12 -29.09 59.41
N LYS A 4 6.86 -28.94 58.95
CA LYS A 4 5.60 -28.51 59.63
C LYS A 4 4.90 -27.30 58.97
N THR A 5 3.59 -27.28 58.66
CA THR A 5 2.54 -28.30 58.60
C THR A 5 1.34 -27.69 57.86
N LEU A 6 0.67 -28.49 57.03
CA LEU A 6 -0.70 -28.33 56.55
C LEU A 6 -1.74 -28.34 57.68
N CYS A 7 -2.94 -27.86 57.35
CA CYS A 7 -4.25 -28.25 57.91
C CYS A 7 -4.58 -27.92 59.37
N ARG A 8 -5.58 -27.06 59.57
CA ARG A 8 -6.66 -27.34 60.53
C ARG A 8 -8.00 -26.81 60.04
N SER A 9 -8.91 -27.75 59.93
CA SER A 9 -10.30 -27.71 59.53
C SER A 9 -11.23 -27.31 60.68
N PHE A 10 -12.37 -26.73 60.30
CA PHE A 10 -13.74 -26.94 60.81
C PHE A 10 -13.99 -27.34 62.28
N ARG A 11 -14.86 -26.53 62.93
CA ARG A 11 -15.92 -26.80 63.95
C ARG A 11 -16.04 -25.52 64.79
N THR A 12 -17.18 -24.93 65.16
CA THR A 12 -18.60 -25.34 65.33
C THR A 12 -19.35 -24.02 65.65
N CYS A 13 -20.39 -23.64 64.90
CA CYS A 13 -21.83 -23.72 65.24
C CYS A 13 -22.33 -22.98 66.52
N ALA A 14 -23.26 -22.04 66.24
CA ALA A 14 -24.49 -21.69 66.98
C ALA A 14 -24.40 -21.02 68.37
N PHE A 15 -24.87 -19.77 68.47
CA PHE A 15 -26.08 -19.34 69.22
C PHE A 15 -26.11 -17.81 69.37
N LEU A 16 -27.04 -17.15 68.67
CA LEU A 16 -28.00 -16.17 69.23
C LEU A 16 -28.77 -15.46 68.11
N SER A 17 -30.09 -15.55 68.22
CA SER A 17 -31.10 -15.16 67.24
C SER A 17 -32.01 -14.06 67.83
N LEU A 18 -32.54 -13.19 66.94
CA LEU A 18 -33.53 -12.11 67.14
C LEU A 18 -33.00 -10.90 67.95
N VAL A 19 -33.09 -9.64 67.51
CA VAL A 19 -34.21 -8.83 66.97
C VAL A 19 -33.55 -7.68 66.15
N PHE A 20 -33.86 -7.38 64.89
CA PHE A 20 -34.92 -6.47 64.46
C PHE A 20 -34.99 -6.43 62.93
N THR A 21 -36.19 -6.69 62.41
CA THR A 21 -36.68 -6.41 61.06
C THR A 21 -36.72 -4.90 60.77
N THR A 22 -36.15 -4.46 59.64
CA THR A 22 -36.75 -3.54 58.64
C THR A 22 -35.72 -3.13 57.57
N LEU A 23 -36.19 -2.99 56.32
CA LEU A 23 -35.48 -2.64 55.08
C LEU A 23 -34.71 -3.75 54.35
N LEU A 24 -35.44 -4.72 53.82
CA LEU A 24 -35.15 -5.24 52.48
C LEU A 24 -35.57 -4.16 51.48
N ALA A 25 -34.64 -3.26 51.13
CA ALA A 25 -34.73 -2.59 49.85
C ALA A 25 -34.48 -3.66 48.79
N VAL A 26 -35.54 -4.09 48.12
CA VAL A 26 -35.46 -4.79 46.85
C VAL A 26 -34.66 -3.86 45.94
N ILE A 27 -33.39 -4.18 45.71
CA ILE A 27 -32.62 -3.58 44.63
C ILE A 27 -33.25 -4.15 43.36
N THR A 28 -34.26 -3.45 42.84
CA THR A 28 -34.63 -3.59 41.44
C THR A 28 -33.40 -3.25 40.62
N PRO A 29 -33.03 -4.03 39.59
CA PRO A 29 -32.05 -3.56 38.64
C PRO A 29 -32.66 -2.31 38.01
N THR A 30 -32.20 -1.13 38.41
CA THR A 30 -32.36 0.05 37.58
C THR A 30 -31.49 -0.21 36.37
N GLU A 31 -32.12 -0.85 35.38
CA GLU A 31 -31.77 -0.80 33.98
C GLU A 31 -31.38 0.64 33.64
N VAL A 32 -30.07 0.89 33.59
CA VAL A 32 -29.53 2.01 32.83
C VAL A 32 -29.62 1.57 31.36
N VAL A 33 -30.84 1.48 30.84
CA VAL A 33 -31.06 1.45 29.40
C VAL A 33 -30.88 2.90 28.97
N ALA A 34 -29.70 3.24 28.47
CA ALA A 34 -29.55 4.47 27.71
C ALA A 34 -30.50 4.34 26.52
N VAL A 35 -31.65 5.04 26.57
CA VAL A 35 -32.68 4.96 25.53
C VAL A 35 -32.06 5.43 24.22
N SER A 36 -31.63 4.48 23.40
CA SER A 36 -31.18 4.76 22.05
C SER A 36 -32.37 5.30 21.26
N SER A 37 -32.13 6.32 20.43
CA SER A 37 -33.19 6.89 19.62
C SER A 37 -33.81 5.83 18.71
N ALA A 38 -35.09 5.98 18.35
CA ALA A 38 -35.77 5.05 17.45
C ALA A 38 -35.02 4.87 16.10
N ALA A 39 -34.30 5.91 15.65
CA ALA A 39 -33.44 5.85 14.49
C ALA A 39 -32.26 4.88 14.68
N LYS A 40 -31.55 4.96 15.81
CA LYS A 40 -30.42 4.08 16.13
C LYS A 40 -30.83 2.62 16.29
N ILE A 41 -32.01 2.37 16.89
CA ILE A 41 -32.58 1.01 16.98
C ILE A 41 -32.84 0.45 15.58
N LYS A 42 -33.40 1.27 14.68
CA LYS A 42 -33.62 0.86 13.29
C LYS A 42 -32.31 0.55 12.57
N SER A 43 -31.27 1.37 12.75
CA SER A 43 -29.94 1.12 12.19
C SER A 43 -29.34 -0.17 12.75
N PHE A 44 -29.44 -0.41 14.05
CA PHE A 44 -29.01 -1.67 14.67
C PHE A 44 -29.71 -2.89 14.06
N GLU A 45 -31.04 -2.87 13.93
CA GLU A 45 -31.77 -3.98 13.33
C GLU A 45 -31.35 -4.23 11.87
N SER A 46 -31.00 -3.17 11.11
CA SER A 46 -30.48 -3.32 9.74
C SER A 46 -29.07 -3.91 9.68
N GLN A 47 -28.24 -3.70 10.70
CA GLN A 47 -26.85 -4.18 10.79
C GLN A 47 -26.72 -5.47 11.60
N LYS A 48 -27.80 -5.98 12.19
CA LYS A 48 -27.79 -7.06 13.18
C LYS A 48 -27.14 -8.34 12.67
N GLN A 49 -27.40 -8.71 11.42
CA GLN A 49 -26.81 -9.88 10.80
C GLN A 49 -25.29 -9.72 10.68
N TRP A 50 -24.82 -8.58 10.17
CA TRP A 50 -23.40 -8.28 10.04
C TRP A 50 -22.69 -8.29 11.40
N LEU A 51 -23.31 -7.71 12.43
CA LEU A 51 -22.77 -7.69 13.80
C LEU A 51 -22.65 -9.10 14.38
N PHE A 52 -23.56 -10.01 14.05
CA PHE A 52 -23.48 -11.41 14.47
C PHE A 52 -22.38 -12.18 13.73
N ASP A 53 -22.34 -12.05 12.40
CA ASP A 53 -21.36 -12.74 11.56
C ASP A 53 -19.91 -12.30 11.88
N ASN A 54 -19.73 -11.05 12.32
CA ASN A 54 -18.45 -10.49 12.77
C ASN A 54 -18.21 -10.59 14.28
N GLN A 55 -18.99 -11.41 14.99
CA GLN A 55 -18.80 -11.72 16.42
C GLN A 55 -18.87 -10.51 17.36
N VAL A 56 -19.51 -9.41 16.94
CA VAL A 56 -19.78 -8.23 17.78
C VAL A 56 -20.93 -8.50 18.75
N ILE A 57 -21.91 -9.31 18.33
CA ILE A 57 -23.00 -9.81 19.19
C ILE A 57 -23.00 -11.34 19.23
N GLN A 58 -23.47 -11.90 20.34
CA GLN A 58 -23.46 -13.35 20.56
C GLN A 58 -24.57 -14.09 19.82
N ASN A 59 -25.72 -13.45 19.57
CA ASN A 59 -26.83 -14.04 18.85
C ASN A 59 -27.77 -12.97 18.27
N LEU A 60 -28.61 -13.36 17.30
CA LEU A 60 -29.58 -12.46 16.66
C LEU A 60 -30.74 -12.01 17.56
N GLN A 61 -30.84 -12.51 18.79
CA GLN A 61 -31.82 -12.05 19.79
C GLN A 61 -31.22 -11.03 20.76
N THR A 62 -29.91 -10.71 20.64
CA THR A 62 -29.25 -9.71 21.47
C THR A 62 -29.97 -8.36 21.35
N THR A 63 -30.28 -7.77 22.51
CA THR A 63 -30.74 -6.38 22.64
C THR A 63 -29.57 -5.57 23.19
N PRO A 64 -29.09 -4.54 22.48
CA PRO A 64 -27.92 -3.79 22.91
C PRO A 64 -28.26 -2.85 24.08
N ASN A 65 -27.37 -2.79 25.07
CA ASN A 65 -27.51 -1.82 26.18
C ASN A 65 -27.19 -0.39 25.73
N PHE A 66 -26.32 -0.23 24.73
CA PHE A 66 -25.86 1.04 24.20
C PHE A 66 -25.80 0.98 22.67
N ILE A 67 -26.16 2.08 22.01
CA ILE A 67 -25.94 2.28 20.58
C ILE A 67 -25.41 3.71 20.38
N ASN A 68 -24.17 3.84 19.90
CA ASN A 68 -23.56 5.13 19.56
C ASN A 68 -23.70 5.43 18.04
N ASP A 69 -23.11 6.53 17.57
CA ASP A 69 -23.32 7.00 16.18
C ASP A 69 -22.58 6.13 15.14
N LEU A 70 -21.65 5.27 15.57
CA LEU A 70 -20.92 4.38 14.67
C LEU A 70 -21.79 3.24 14.10
N ILE A 71 -23.04 3.08 14.56
CA ILE A 71 -23.97 2.07 14.01
C ILE A 71 -24.30 2.33 12.53
N ASP A 72 -24.14 3.57 12.09
CA ASP A 72 -24.35 3.99 10.70
C ASP A 72 -23.04 4.04 9.89
N SER A 73 -21.91 3.64 10.47
CA SER A 73 -20.60 3.75 9.83
C SER A 73 -20.45 2.83 8.61
N ASP A 74 -19.67 3.31 7.64
CA ASP A 74 -19.24 2.56 6.45
C ASP A 74 -17.85 1.92 6.61
N SER A 75 -17.43 1.66 7.86
CA SER A 75 -16.20 0.93 8.20
C SER A 75 -16.52 -0.25 9.12
N PRO A 76 -16.13 -1.49 8.74
CA PRO A 76 -16.14 -2.65 9.63
C PRO A 76 -15.49 -2.39 10.99
N TYR A 77 -14.35 -1.68 11.00
CA TYR A 77 -13.66 -1.32 12.24
C TYR A 77 -14.55 -0.45 13.12
N LEU A 78 -15.07 0.65 12.59
CA LEU A 78 -15.90 1.58 13.38
C LEU A 78 -17.21 0.93 13.82
N LEU A 79 -17.88 0.19 12.93
CA LEU A 79 -19.12 -0.50 13.21
C LEU A 79 -18.98 -1.54 14.33
N SER A 80 -17.81 -2.18 14.47
CA SER A 80 -17.52 -3.10 15.59
C SER A 80 -17.55 -2.43 16.97
N HIS A 81 -17.45 -1.11 17.03
CA HIS A 81 -17.50 -0.32 18.26
C HIS A 81 -18.87 0.36 18.49
N ALA A 82 -19.86 0.11 17.65
CA ALA A 82 -21.16 0.78 17.69
C ALA A 82 -21.97 0.51 18.97
N LEU A 83 -21.67 -0.59 19.68
CA LEU A 83 -22.39 -1.01 20.88
C LEU A 83 -21.67 -0.67 22.20
N GLN A 84 -20.57 0.08 22.12
CA GLN A 84 -19.82 0.52 23.29
C GLN A 84 -20.54 1.68 24.03
N PRO A 85 -20.38 1.79 25.36
CA PRO A 85 -21.03 2.84 26.17
C PRO A 85 -20.49 4.26 25.91
N ILE A 86 -19.37 4.41 25.21
CA ILE A 86 -18.83 5.70 24.80
C ILE A 86 -19.68 6.25 23.66
N ASN A 87 -20.01 7.55 23.71
CA ASN A 87 -20.68 8.29 22.65
C ASN A 87 -19.71 8.60 21.51
N TRP A 88 -19.26 7.55 20.82
CA TRP A 88 -18.39 7.67 19.68
C TRP A 88 -19.08 8.38 18.52
N VAL A 89 -18.33 9.27 17.87
CA VAL A 89 -18.63 9.81 16.55
C VAL A 89 -17.53 9.43 15.57
N GLU A 90 -17.90 9.25 14.31
CA GLU A 90 -16.93 9.02 13.24
C GLU A 90 -16.21 10.32 12.86
N TRP A 91 -14.93 10.20 12.51
CA TRP A 91 -14.17 11.33 11.99
C TRP A 91 -14.75 11.87 10.68
N ASN A 92 -14.78 13.19 10.55
CA ASN A 92 -15.14 13.87 9.32
C ASN A 92 -14.33 15.17 9.18
N GLU A 93 -14.33 15.74 7.98
CA GLU A 93 -13.57 16.96 7.67
C GLU A 93 -13.97 18.18 8.51
N GLN A 94 -15.21 18.26 9.00
CA GLN A 94 -15.65 19.39 9.83
C GLN A 94 -14.93 19.43 11.19
N LEU A 95 -14.53 18.27 11.72
CA LEU A 95 -13.79 18.16 12.97
C LEU A 95 -12.38 18.75 12.90
N LYS A 96 -11.80 18.91 11.69
CA LYS A 96 -10.51 19.60 11.52
C LYS A 96 -10.56 21.06 11.95
N SER A 97 -11.70 21.71 11.81
CA SER A 97 -11.90 23.12 12.22
C SER A 97 -12.24 23.27 13.69
N GLY A 98 -12.15 22.18 14.47
CA GLY A 98 -12.56 22.11 15.87
C GLY A 98 -14.05 21.81 16.04
N VAL A 99 -14.54 22.01 17.25
CA VAL A 99 -15.92 21.69 17.66
C VAL A 99 -16.63 22.94 18.18
N ALA A 100 -17.94 23.01 17.95
CA ALA A 100 -18.77 24.14 18.40
C ALA A 100 -18.90 24.18 19.94
N ASP A 101 -18.97 23.01 20.59
CA ASP A 101 -19.00 22.91 22.04
C ASP A 101 -17.61 23.14 22.63
N LYS A 102 -17.34 24.38 23.02
CA LYS A 102 -16.07 24.79 23.63
C LYS A 102 -15.90 24.29 25.08
N SER A 103 -16.94 23.70 25.68
CA SER A 103 -16.85 23.15 27.04
C SER A 103 -16.17 21.78 27.08
N LYS A 104 -16.03 21.09 25.94
CA LYS A 104 -15.46 19.74 25.87
C LYS A 104 -14.16 19.69 25.06
N LEU A 105 -13.20 18.91 25.56
CA LEU A 105 -12.03 18.54 24.78
C LEU A 105 -12.40 17.53 23.68
N ILE A 106 -11.54 17.32 22.70
CA ILE A 106 -11.72 16.27 21.69
C ILE A 106 -10.83 15.10 22.08
N PHE A 107 -11.39 13.91 22.21
CA PHE A 107 -10.62 12.67 22.36
C PHE A 107 -10.67 11.92 21.03
N ILE A 108 -9.52 11.57 20.47
CA ILE A 108 -9.40 10.84 19.21
C ILE A 108 -8.76 9.48 19.50
N SER A 109 -9.36 8.41 18.99
CA SER A 109 -8.77 7.07 18.97
C SER A 109 -8.70 6.56 17.53
N ILE A 110 -7.48 6.28 17.06
CA ILE A 110 -7.17 5.85 15.69
C ILE A 110 -6.74 4.38 15.70
N GLY A 111 -7.37 3.57 14.85
CA GLY A 111 -7.07 2.16 14.68
C GLY A 111 -7.60 1.61 13.36
N TYR A 112 -7.65 0.29 13.25
CA TYR A 112 -8.14 -0.47 12.10
C TYR A 112 -8.55 -1.87 12.57
N SER A 113 -9.35 -2.57 11.77
CA SER A 113 -10.06 -3.79 12.15
C SER A 113 -9.14 -4.97 12.49
N THR A 114 -7.96 -5.04 11.89
CA THR A 114 -7.07 -6.20 12.03
C THR A 114 -6.07 -6.04 13.18
N CYS A 115 -5.95 -4.82 13.72
CA CYS A 115 -5.03 -4.39 14.77
C CYS A 115 -5.27 -5.08 16.12
N HIS A 116 -4.32 -5.91 16.56
CA HIS A 116 -4.41 -6.61 17.86
C HIS A 116 -4.55 -5.65 19.06
N TRP A 117 -3.63 -4.69 19.23
CA TRP A 117 -3.63 -3.78 20.37
C TRP A 117 -4.85 -2.85 20.40
N CYS A 118 -5.46 -2.60 19.25
CA CYS A 118 -6.69 -1.82 19.15
C CYS A 118 -7.87 -2.58 19.80
N HIS A 119 -7.96 -3.90 19.57
CA HIS A 119 -8.95 -4.77 20.21
C HIS A 119 -8.70 -4.94 21.70
N VAL A 120 -7.45 -5.15 22.11
CA VAL A 120 -7.07 -5.25 23.54
C VAL A 120 -7.50 -4.00 24.29
N MET A 121 -7.14 -2.81 23.78
CA MET A 121 -7.51 -1.56 24.44
C MET A 121 -9.04 -1.33 24.43
N ALA A 122 -9.72 -1.74 23.36
CA ALA A 122 -11.18 -1.64 23.28
C ALA A 122 -11.87 -2.46 24.37
N GLN A 123 -11.46 -3.71 24.53
CA GLN A 123 -12.00 -4.62 25.53
C GLN A 123 -11.69 -4.17 26.96
N GLU A 124 -10.46 -3.72 27.23
CA GLU A 124 -10.05 -3.33 28.57
C GLU A 124 -10.62 -1.97 29.00
N SER A 125 -10.67 -1.01 28.08
CA SER A 125 -10.96 0.40 28.38
C SER A 125 -12.27 0.89 27.78
N PHE A 126 -12.53 0.66 26.49
CA PHE A 126 -13.68 1.29 25.81
C PHE A 126 -15.03 0.64 26.13
N ASP A 127 -15.04 -0.63 26.55
CA ASP A 127 -16.24 -1.31 27.08
C ASP A 127 -16.55 -0.95 28.55
N SER A 128 -15.68 -0.20 29.22
CA SER A 128 -15.83 0.14 30.64
C SER A 128 -16.77 1.32 30.86
N LEU A 129 -17.85 1.12 31.64
CA LEU A 129 -18.76 2.20 32.05
C LEU A 129 -18.05 3.38 32.72
N GLU A 130 -17.09 3.11 33.63
CA GLU A 130 -16.32 4.19 34.29
C GLU A 130 -15.56 5.08 33.30
N VAL A 131 -14.98 4.48 32.25
CA VAL A 131 -14.25 5.22 31.21
C VAL A 131 -15.24 6.00 30.35
N ALA A 132 -16.35 5.38 29.98
CA ALA A 132 -17.40 6.00 29.20
C ALA A 132 -18.03 7.21 29.90
N GLU A 133 -18.29 7.13 31.20
CA GLU A 133 -18.79 8.27 31.98
C GLU A 133 -17.83 9.46 31.92
N LEU A 134 -16.53 9.23 32.13
CA LEU A 134 -15.51 10.28 32.08
C LEU A 134 -15.38 10.90 30.68
N LEU A 135 -15.42 10.08 29.63
CA LEU A 135 -15.34 10.55 28.25
C LEU A 135 -16.61 11.31 27.86
N ASN A 136 -17.80 10.74 28.09
CA ASN A 136 -19.07 11.33 27.68
C ASN A 136 -19.33 12.68 28.38
N GLU A 137 -18.87 12.85 29.63
CA GLU A 137 -18.99 14.11 30.38
C GLU A 137 -18.10 15.22 29.79
N SER A 138 -16.81 14.95 29.58
CA SER A 138 -15.80 16.00 29.33
C SER A 138 -15.25 16.06 27.91
N TYR A 139 -15.61 15.10 27.05
CA TYR A 139 -15.00 14.92 25.74
C TYR A 139 -16.03 14.72 24.62
N ILE A 140 -15.67 15.16 23.42
CA ILE A 140 -16.23 14.64 22.17
C ILE A 140 -15.31 13.52 21.73
N SER A 141 -15.78 12.27 21.81
CA SER A 141 -15.00 11.08 21.51
C SER A 141 -15.15 10.70 20.04
N VAL A 142 -14.06 10.86 19.29
CA VAL A 142 -13.99 10.60 17.85
C VAL A 142 -13.20 9.32 17.61
N LYS A 143 -13.76 8.43 16.79
CA LYS A 143 -13.08 7.21 16.35
C LYS A 143 -12.71 7.32 14.88
N VAL A 144 -11.49 6.91 14.56
CA VAL A 144 -10.90 7.03 13.22
C VAL A 144 -10.44 5.66 12.74
N ASP A 145 -10.93 5.24 11.58
CA ASP A 145 -10.31 4.17 10.81
C ASP A 145 -9.16 4.76 9.98
N ARG A 146 -7.92 4.35 10.28
CA ARG A 146 -6.73 4.86 9.58
C ARG A 146 -6.74 4.51 8.09
N GLU A 147 -7.38 3.42 7.70
CA GLU A 147 -7.39 2.98 6.30
C GLU A 147 -8.31 3.87 5.45
N GLN A 148 -9.35 4.42 6.08
CA GLN A 148 -10.22 5.44 5.50
C GLN A 148 -9.61 6.84 5.56
N TRP A 149 -8.85 7.17 6.62
CA TRP A 149 -8.30 8.51 6.86
C TRP A 149 -6.77 8.50 7.09
N PRO A 150 -5.96 8.10 6.08
CA PRO A 150 -4.51 7.93 6.23
C PRO A 150 -3.77 9.24 6.53
N LEU A 151 -4.31 10.38 6.06
CA LEU A 151 -3.71 11.69 6.33
C LEU A 151 -3.86 12.10 7.80
N VAL A 152 -5.00 11.76 8.39
CA VAL A 152 -5.27 11.99 9.82
C VAL A 152 -4.35 11.09 10.65
N ASP A 153 -4.27 9.82 10.26
CA ASP A 153 -3.35 8.84 10.85
C ASP A 153 -1.89 9.31 10.81
N SER A 154 -1.39 9.68 9.64
CA SER A 154 0.00 10.13 9.44
C SER A 154 0.34 11.37 10.28
N HIS A 155 -0.59 12.32 10.39
CA HIS A 155 -0.42 13.52 11.23
C HIS A 155 -0.21 13.14 12.70
N PHE A 156 -1.10 12.32 13.28
CA PHE A 156 -1.01 11.93 14.68
C PHE A 156 0.10 10.93 14.97
N LYS A 157 0.42 10.04 14.02
CA LYS A 157 1.56 9.14 14.07
C LYS A 157 2.87 9.92 14.12
N SER A 158 3.04 10.91 13.25
CA SER A 158 4.21 11.79 13.23
C SER A 158 4.35 12.57 14.53
N ALA A 159 3.23 13.07 15.07
CA ALA A 159 3.23 13.75 16.37
C ALA A 159 3.61 12.81 17.51
N LEU A 160 3.10 11.57 17.51
CA LEU A 160 3.42 10.55 18.50
C LEU A 160 4.92 10.19 18.46
N GLU A 161 5.45 9.91 17.27
CA GLU A 161 6.86 9.60 17.06
C GLU A 161 7.77 10.74 17.54
N LEU A 162 7.42 11.99 17.20
CA LEU A 162 8.19 13.15 17.64
C LEU A 162 8.20 13.33 19.16
N LEU A 163 7.05 13.13 19.81
CA LEU A 163 6.88 13.39 21.25
C LEU A 163 7.31 12.22 22.13
N LYS A 164 7.32 10.99 21.61
CA LYS A 164 7.59 9.77 22.38
C LYS A 164 8.82 8.99 21.90
N GLY A 165 9.31 9.24 20.69
CA GLY A 165 10.43 8.54 20.06
C GLY A 165 10.04 7.24 19.33
N GLU A 166 8.81 6.77 19.52
CA GLU A 166 8.25 5.60 18.84
C GLU A 166 6.78 5.87 18.50
N ALA A 167 6.25 5.16 17.49
CA ALA A 167 4.84 5.23 17.15
C ALA A 167 4.28 3.83 16.86
N GLY A 168 3.05 3.59 17.32
CA GLY A 168 2.31 2.37 17.11
C GLY A 168 0.82 2.60 17.32
N TRP A 169 0.01 1.67 16.85
CA TRP A 169 -1.45 1.70 17.03
C TRP A 169 -1.87 0.86 18.23
N PRO A 170 -2.98 1.22 18.92
CA PRO A 170 -3.86 2.36 18.64
C PRO A 170 -3.21 3.70 19.00
N ILE A 171 -3.51 4.75 18.24
CA ILE A 171 -3.08 6.12 18.57
C ILE A 171 -4.22 6.81 19.31
N ASN A 172 -3.93 7.35 20.49
CA ASN A 172 -4.88 8.09 21.31
C ASN A 172 -4.41 9.52 21.46
N ALA A 173 -5.23 10.49 21.07
CA ALA A 173 -4.91 11.91 21.14
C ALA A 173 -6.00 12.70 21.86
N ILE A 174 -5.60 13.78 22.53
CA ILE A 174 -6.54 14.75 23.13
C ILE A 174 -6.22 16.12 22.55
N LEU A 175 -7.24 16.78 21.98
CA LEU A 175 -7.16 18.11 21.41
C LEU A 175 -7.98 19.12 22.22
N THR A 176 -7.61 20.39 22.10
CA THR A 176 -8.47 21.50 22.48
C THR A 176 -9.71 21.54 21.57
N PRO A 177 -10.78 22.28 21.93
CA PRO A 177 -11.95 22.43 21.06
C PRO A 177 -11.65 23.17 19.74
N ASP A 178 -10.47 23.76 19.61
CA ASP A 178 -9.98 24.41 18.39
C ASP A 178 -9.07 23.49 17.56
N GLY A 179 -8.94 22.22 17.94
CA GLY A 179 -8.19 21.20 17.21
C GLY A 179 -6.70 21.14 17.51
N GLN A 180 -6.21 21.83 18.55
CA GLN A 180 -4.78 21.86 18.89
C GLN A 180 -4.39 20.66 19.76
N LEU A 181 -3.28 19.98 19.46
CA LEU A 181 -2.85 18.79 20.17
C LEU A 181 -2.38 19.10 21.60
N VAL A 182 -2.98 18.46 22.59
CA VAL A 182 -2.61 18.59 24.02
C VAL A 182 -1.79 17.39 24.49
N TRP A 183 -2.19 16.19 24.06
CA TRP A 183 -1.63 14.93 24.52
C TRP A 183 -1.77 13.87 23.44
N VAL A 184 -0.78 13.00 23.32
CA VAL A 184 -0.81 11.82 22.44
C VAL A 184 -0.07 10.66 23.10
N ASP A 185 -0.56 9.44 22.93
CA ASP A 185 0.08 8.20 23.35
C ASP A 185 -0.40 7.02 22.49
N SER A 186 0.32 5.91 22.54
CA SER A 186 -0.07 4.65 21.89
C SER A 186 -1.07 3.87 22.76
N TYR A 187 -0.97 2.54 22.78
CA TYR A 187 -1.61 1.69 23.79
C TYR A 187 -1.32 2.20 25.21
N ILE A 188 -2.37 2.27 26.02
CA ILE A 188 -2.31 2.73 27.40
C ILE A 188 -3.23 1.86 28.26
N ASP A 189 -2.70 1.38 29.39
CA ASP A 189 -3.49 0.59 30.33
C ASP A 189 -4.65 1.40 30.92
N LYS A 190 -5.74 0.71 31.27
CA LYS A 190 -6.98 1.32 31.76
C LYS A 190 -6.76 2.29 32.92
N ALA A 191 -5.91 1.96 33.90
CA ALA A 191 -5.73 2.78 35.09
C ALA A 191 -5.02 4.11 34.76
N LYS A 192 -3.97 4.06 33.93
CA LYS A 192 -3.29 5.26 33.44
C LYS A 192 -4.19 6.07 32.51
N PHE A 193 -5.02 5.41 31.70
CA PHE A 193 -5.98 6.07 30.83
C PHE A 193 -7.02 6.87 31.64
N ILE A 194 -7.66 6.26 32.64
CA ILE A 194 -8.60 6.92 33.57
C ILE A 194 -7.96 8.15 34.22
N LYS A 195 -6.74 8.01 34.74
CA LYS A 195 -6.01 9.12 35.36
C LYS A 195 -5.81 10.29 34.40
N THR A 196 -5.48 9.98 33.13
CA THR A 196 -5.23 10.97 32.09
C THR A 196 -6.50 11.74 31.72
N ILE A 197 -7.57 11.04 31.34
CA ILE A 197 -8.83 11.68 30.90
C ILE A 197 -9.51 12.43 32.06
N LYS A 198 -9.49 11.89 33.27
CA LYS A 198 -10.05 12.58 34.44
C LYS A 198 -9.26 13.83 34.80
N GLY A 199 -7.94 13.77 34.71
CA GLY A 199 -7.05 14.89 35.03
C GLY A 199 -7.18 16.04 34.04
N LEU A 200 -7.17 15.74 32.74
CA LEU A 200 -7.29 16.73 31.68
C LEU A 200 -8.70 17.32 31.60
N GLY A 201 -9.76 16.51 31.70
CA GLY A 201 -11.14 16.99 31.71
C GLY A 201 -11.40 17.99 32.83
N ARG A 202 -11.01 17.66 34.08
CA ARG A 202 -11.15 18.58 35.22
C ARG A 202 -10.35 19.87 35.05
N ARG A 203 -9.15 19.79 34.46
CA ARG A 203 -8.32 20.97 34.22
C ARG A 203 -8.92 21.86 33.14
N TRP A 204 -9.50 21.28 32.10
CA TRP A 204 -10.20 22.05 31.07
C TRP A 204 -11.36 22.85 31.65
N GLN A 205 -12.18 22.23 32.52
CA GLN A 205 -13.29 22.91 33.17
C GLN A 205 -12.86 24.00 34.16
N SER A 206 -11.76 23.79 34.88
CA SER A 206 -11.31 24.74 35.92
C SER A 206 -10.34 25.82 35.43
N ASN A 207 -9.51 25.52 34.44
CA ASN A 207 -8.49 26.42 33.91
C ASN A 207 -8.14 26.10 32.44
N PRO A 208 -9.03 26.43 31.48
CA PRO A 208 -8.84 26.12 30.07
C PRO A 208 -7.59 26.80 29.48
N THR A 209 -7.28 28.02 29.92
CA THR A 209 -6.09 28.78 29.48
C THR A 209 -4.79 28.01 29.69
N GLN A 210 -4.65 27.30 30.81
CA GLN A 210 -3.45 26.50 31.07
C GLN A 210 -3.31 25.33 30.09
N VAL A 211 -4.42 24.69 29.71
CA VAL A 211 -4.41 23.60 28.74
C VAL A 211 -4.08 24.12 27.35
N SER A 212 -4.66 25.25 26.94
CA SER A 212 -4.32 25.91 25.67
C SER A 212 -2.84 26.32 25.58
N GLN A 213 -2.23 26.71 26.70
CA GLN A 213 -0.78 26.99 26.75
C GLN A 213 0.07 25.72 26.60
N VAL A 214 -0.39 24.56 27.08
CA VAL A 214 0.26 23.27 26.78
C VAL A 214 0.14 22.97 25.30
N ALA A 215 -1.07 23.08 24.74
CA ALA A 215 -1.31 22.80 23.32
C ALA A 215 -0.43 23.67 22.42
N LYS A 216 -0.37 24.98 22.68
CA LYS A 216 0.48 25.90 21.93
C LYS A 216 1.96 25.51 21.96
N ARG A 217 2.46 24.98 23.08
CA ARG A 217 3.86 24.50 23.18
C ARG A 217 4.08 23.22 22.37
N VAL A 218 3.13 22.30 22.39
CA VAL A 218 3.18 21.08 21.56
C VAL A 218 3.16 21.44 20.08
N GLU A 219 2.25 22.32 19.66
CA GLU A 219 2.18 22.82 18.27
C GLU A 219 3.47 23.54 17.85
N GLN A 220 4.06 24.36 18.73
CA GLN A 220 5.35 25.00 18.45
C GLN A 220 6.48 23.99 18.27
N GLN A 221 6.49 22.91 19.05
CA GLN A 221 7.49 21.84 18.91
C GLN A 221 7.29 21.05 17.60
N LEU A 222 6.05 20.77 17.21
CA LEU A 222 5.71 20.13 15.93
C LEU A 222 6.12 21.04 14.75
N ALA A 223 5.75 22.31 14.80
CA ALA A 223 6.09 23.30 13.77
C ALA A 223 7.59 23.56 13.67
N ALA A 224 8.33 23.62 14.79
CA ALA A 224 9.78 23.80 14.78
C ALA A 224 10.51 22.65 14.07
N ASN A 225 10.02 21.41 14.23
CA ASN A 225 10.59 20.26 13.53
C ASN A 225 10.29 20.27 12.02
N LEU A 226 9.10 20.73 11.63
CA LEU A 226 8.76 21.00 10.22
C LEU A 226 9.61 22.16 9.64
N LEU A 227 9.93 23.18 10.44
CA LEU A 227 10.77 24.31 10.05
C LEU A 227 12.27 24.01 10.05
N THR A 228 12.76 23.01 10.77
CA THR A 228 14.13 22.49 10.54
C THR A 228 14.28 21.81 9.18
N ILE A 229 13.16 21.46 8.52
CA ILE A 229 13.07 21.03 7.11
C ILE A 229 12.83 22.24 6.19
N SER A 230 12.96 23.48 6.70
CA SER A 230 12.63 24.76 6.04
C SER A 230 12.96 24.81 4.54
N SER A 231 11.90 25.18 3.82
CA SER A 231 11.74 25.48 2.39
C SER A 231 12.77 26.41 1.76
N ASP A 232 13.55 27.18 2.53
CA ASP A 232 14.58 28.06 1.96
C ASP A 232 15.79 27.31 1.34
N LYS A 233 15.92 26.00 1.59
CA LYS A 233 16.95 25.13 0.97
C LYS A 233 16.40 24.11 -0.04
N LEU A 234 15.10 23.84 -0.01
CA LEU A 234 14.49 22.80 -0.84
C LEU A 234 14.19 23.36 -2.23
N ALA A 235 15.17 23.29 -3.12
CA ALA A 235 15.03 23.61 -4.52
C ALA A 235 14.94 22.33 -5.37
N ARG A 236 14.42 22.47 -6.60
CA ARG A 236 14.44 21.37 -7.56
C ARG A 236 15.89 21.04 -7.95
N ALA A 237 16.36 19.88 -7.52
CA ALA A 237 17.66 19.35 -7.92
C ALA A 237 17.72 19.07 -9.43
N SER A 238 18.86 19.38 -10.06
CA SER A 238 19.04 19.15 -11.50
C SER A 238 19.21 17.66 -11.81
N LYS A 239 19.08 17.28 -13.09
CA LYS A 239 19.44 15.92 -13.54
C LYS A 239 20.91 15.57 -13.22
N SER A 240 21.81 16.55 -13.16
CA SER A 240 23.20 16.31 -12.80
C SER A 240 23.36 16.02 -11.31
N ASP A 241 22.57 16.66 -10.45
CA ASP A 241 22.64 16.46 -9.00
C ASP A 241 22.14 15.06 -8.65
N TRP A 242 21.01 14.66 -9.22
CA TRP A 242 20.49 13.29 -9.09
C TRP A 242 21.47 12.23 -9.58
N ARG A 243 22.14 12.43 -10.73
CA ARG A 243 23.16 11.49 -11.21
C ARG A 243 24.32 11.29 -10.23
N LYS A 244 24.67 12.33 -9.46
CA LYS A 244 25.73 12.26 -8.44
C LYS A 244 25.24 11.63 -7.14
N ALA A 245 24.00 11.92 -6.75
CA ALA A 245 23.45 11.47 -5.46
C ALA A 245 22.95 10.02 -5.47
N LEU A 246 22.37 9.55 -6.59
CA LEU A 246 21.75 8.22 -6.68
C LEU A 246 22.67 7.07 -6.24
N PRO A 247 23.95 6.98 -6.67
CA PRO A 247 24.84 5.93 -6.19
C PRO A 247 24.94 5.88 -4.66
N SER A 248 25.07 7.04 -4.00
CA SER A 248 25.12 7.12 -2.53
C SER A 248 23.79 6.76 -1.88
N ILE A 249 22.66 7.12 -2.49
CA ILE A 249 21.31 6.75 -2.00
C ILE A 249 21.08 5.24 -2.10
N HIS A 250 21.47 4.60 -3.22
CA HIS A 250 21.37 3.15 -3.38
C HIS A 250 22.24 2.41 -2.37
N GLN A 251 23.48 2.89 -2.16
CA GLN A 251 24.39 2.33 -1.16
C GLN A 251 23.90 2.54 0.28
N ALA A 252 23.29 3.68 0.60
CA ALA A 252 22.65 3.90 1.89
C ALA A 252 21.46 2.95 2.11
N ALA A 253 20.66 2.67 1.08
CA ALA A 253 19.58 1.68 1.15
C ALA A 253 20.10 0.23 1.31
N VAL A 254 21.20 -0.13 0.63
CA VAL A 254 21.91 -1.40 0.87
C VAL A 254 22.29 -1.54 2.34
N LYS A 255 22.94 -0.50 2.90
CA LYS A 255 23.35 -0.48 4.30
C LYS A 255 22.14 -0.55 5.24
N ALA A 256 21.10 0.24 4.99
CA ALA A 256 19.89 0.26 5.82
C ALA A 256 19.20 -1.11 5.85
N LEU A 257 19.06 -1.76 4.69
CA LEU A 257 18.46 -3.09 4.59
C LEU A 257 19.31 -4.16 5.29
N SER A 258 20.64 -4.10 5.16
CA SER A 258 21.58 -5.02 5.83
C SER A 258 21.62 -4.81 7.36
N ASP A 259 21.61 -3.56 7.81
CA ASP A 259 21.56 -3.19 9.23
C ASP A 259 20.25 -3.66 9.88
N GLU A 260 19.11 -3.43 9.21
CA GLU A 260 17.81 -3.94 9.66
C GLU A 260 17.85 -5.47 9.74
N GLN A 261 18.52 -6.13 8.78
CA GLN A 261 18.68 -7.58 8.76
C GLN A 261 19.51 -8.15 9.92
N SER A 262 20.33 -7.33 10.57
CA SER A 262 21.23 -7.74 11.64
C SER A 262 20.71 -7.40 13.05
N ARG A 263 19.71 -6.50 13.16
CA ARG A 263 19.20 -6.02 14.46
C ARG A 263 17.99 -6.82 14.97
N PRO A 264 17.81 -6.96 16.30
CA PRO A 264 16.57 -7.46 16.87
C PRO A 264 15.45 -6.42 16.72
N GLY A 265 14.20 -6.89 16.66
CA GLY A 265 13.01 -6.02 16.56
C GLY A 265 12.12 -6.36 15.36
N PRO A 266 11.03 -5.61 15.18
CA PRO A 266 10.10 -5.81 14.08
C PRO A 266 10.72 -5.46 12.71
N ARG A 267 10.26 -6.14 11.65
CA ARG A 267 10.78 -6.03 10.28
C ARG A 267 9.70 -6.01 9.24
N PHE A 268 9.85 -5.10 8.28
CA PHE A 268 8.96 -4.92 7.13
C PHE A 268 9.65 -5.30 5.83
N PHE A 269 8.89 -5.60 4.78
CA PHE A 269 9.43 -6.10 3.50
C PHE A 269 10.23 -5.09 2.68
N ARG A 270 10.16 -3.79 3.03
CA ARG A 270 10.88 -2.69 2.35
C ARG A 270 10.73 -2.75 0.81
N GLU A 271 9.49 -2.81 0.31
CA GLU A 271 9.22 -2.90 -1.14
C GLU A 271 9.87 -1.78 -1.96
N PRO A 272 9.83 -0.49 -1.56
CA PRO A 272 10.47 0.56 -2.34
C PRO A 272 11.98 0.30 -2.50
N TRP A 273 12.63 -0.13 -1.42
CA TRP A 273 14.07 -0.42 -1.39
C TRP A 273 14.41 -1.60 -2.30
N THR A 274 13.72 -2.74 -2.12
CA THR A 274 13.97 -3.94 -2.92
C THR A 274 13.74 -3.70 -4.40
N LEU A 275 12.66 -3.02 -4.80
CA LEU A 275 12.44 -2.68 -6.21
C LEU A 275 13.50 -1.73 -6.77
N GLY A 276 13.86 -0.67 -6.06
CA GLY A 276 14.85 0.28 -6.56
C GLY A 276 16.25 -0.32 -6.65
N LEU A 277 16.63 -1.21 -5.73
CA LEU A 277 17.88 -1.96 -5.80
C LEU A 277 17.91 -2.95 -6.98
N LEU A 278 16.81 -3.68 -7.23
CA LEU A 278 16.71 -4.55 -8.43
C LEU A 278 16.78 -3.74 -9.73
N GLU A 279 16.16 -2.57 -9.78
CA GLU A 279 16.28 -1.68 -10.93
C GLU A 279 17.68 -1.10 -11.08
N GLU A 280 18.38 -0.84 -9.97
CA GLU A 280 19.75 -0.37 -10.03
C GLU A 280 20.71 -1.47 -10.48
N TYR A 281 20.52 -2.72 -10.05
CA TYR A 281 21.18 -3.88 -10.65
C TYR A 281 21.00 -3.90 -12.18
N LEU A 282 19.79 -3.66 -12.67
CA LEU A 282 19.55 -3.61 -14.13
C LEU A 282 20.23 -2.42 -14.83
N ARG A 283 20.60 -1.36 -14.11
CA ARG A 283 21.32 -0.21 -14.68
C ARG A 283 22.83 -0.39 -14.69
N THR A 284 23.38 -1.05 -13.67
CA THR A 284 24.82 -1.11 -13.37
C THR A 284 25.43 -2.50 -13.51
N PHE A 285 24.61 -3.55 -13.44
CA PHE A 285 25.02 -4.95 -13.26
C PHE A 285 25.84 -5.22 -12.00
N ASP A 286 25.76 -4.36 -10.98
CA ASP A 286 26.43 -4.60 -9.70
C ASP A 286 25.76 -5.77 -8.96
N PRO A 287 26.45 -6.92 -8.80
CA PRO A 287 25.86 -8.12 -8.22
C PRO A 287 25.47 -7.95 -6.75
N GLU A 288 26.03 -6.96 -6.03
CA GLU A 288 25.66 -6.68 -4.63
C GLU A 288 24.16 -6.43 -4.49
N TYR A 289 23.58 -5.62 -5.37
CA TYR A 289 22.17 -5.26 -5.31
C TYR A 289 21.25 -6.46 -5.52
N LEU A 290 21.53 -7.31 -6.52
CA LEU A 290 20.72 -8.50 -6.77
C LEU A 290 20.89 -9.52 -5.65
N GLN A 291 22.12 -9.77 -5.18
CA GLN A 291 22.39 -10.74 -4.14
C GLN A 291 21.69 -10.37 -2.83
N LEU A 292 21.81 -9.10 -2.38
CA LEU A 292 21.16 -8.63 -1.17
C LEU A 292 19.64 -8.80 -1.22
N VAL A 293 19.00 -8.43 -2.33
CA VAL A 293 17.55 -8.58 -2.48
C VAL A 293 17.15 -10.05 -2.54
N GLN A 294 17.90 -10.90 -3.23
CA GLN A 294 17.65 -12.34 -3.23
C GLN A 294 17.74 -12.94 -1.83
N ASP A 295 18.78 -12.62 -1.06
CA ASP A 295 18.95 -13.12 0.30
C ASP A 295 17.82 -12.65 1.22
N HIS A 296 17.43 -11.37 1.10
CA HIS A 296 16.29 -10.81 1.81
C HIS A 296 14.99 -11.57 1.50
N LEU A 297 14.64 -11.72 0.22
CA LEU A 297 13.40 -12.39 -0.20
C LEU A 297 13.42 -13.89 0.10
N ASN A 298 14.57 -14.55 -0.01
CA ASN A 298 14.71 -15.96 0.35
C ASN A 298 14.48 -16.17 1.84
N ALA A 299 15.03 -15.31 2.70
CA ALA A 299 14.80 -15.37 4.14
C ALA A 299 13.32 -15.22 4.48
N ILE A 300 12.60 -14.34 3.78
CA ILE A 300 11.15 -14.13 3.97
C ILE A 300 10.34 -15.34 3.50
N ILE A 301 10.54 -15.79 2.26
CA ILE A 301 9.67 -16.80 1.63
C ILE A 301 9.77 -18.14 2.39
N VAL A 302 10.95 -18.53 2.89
CA VAL A 302 11.13 -19.78 3.66
C VAL A 302 10.66 -19.67 5.12
N SER A 303 10.27 -18.47 5.56
CA SER A 303 9.79 -18.20 6.90
C SER A 303 8.25 -18.31 6.97
N PRO A 304 7.66 -18.42 8.18
CA PRO A 304 6.21 -18.40 8.34
C PRO A 304 5.61 -17.02 8.04
N THR A 305 6.41 -15.97 7.79
CA THR A 305 5.90 -14.67 7.35
C THR A 305 5.28 -14.76 5.94
N TYR A 306 5.74 -15.71 5.14
CA TYR A 306 5.04 -16.15 3.93
C TYR A 306 4.29 -17.45 4.22
N ASP A 307 2.99 -17.48 3.94
CA ASP A 307 2.18 -18.67 4.14
C ASP A 307 2.35 -19.63 2.96
N ALA A 308 3.32 -20.54 3.05
CA ALA A 308 3.63 -21.50 1.99
C ALA A 308 2.48 -22.51 1.70
N VAL A 309 1.46 -22.57 2.56
CA VAL A 309 0.34 -23.52 2.44
C VAL A 309 -0.77 -22.95 1.57
N GLU A 310 -1.32 -21.80 1.96
CA GLU A 310 -2.45 -21.16 1.28
C GLU A 310 -2.05 -19.94 0.45
N GLY A 311 -0.82 -19.45 0.61
CA GLY A 311 -0.30 -18.26 -0.06
C GLY A 311 -0.48 -16.97 0.72
N GLY A 312 0.10 -15.91 0.16
CA GLY A 312 0.05 -14.57 0.73
C GLY A 312 1.06 -14.33 1.86
N PHE A 313 1.37 -13.06 2.06
CA PHE A 313 2.33 -12.56 3.04
C PHE A 313 1.58 -11.97 4.22
N HIS A 314 2.00 -12.33 5.43
CA HIS A 314 1.65 -11.58 6.62
C HIS A 314 2.24 -10.18 6.57
N ARG A 315 1.75 -9.24 7.39
CA ARG A 315 2.08 -7.81 7.23
C ARG A 315 3.55 -7.51 7.52
N TYR A 316 4.09 -8.10 8.58
CA TYR A 316 5.48 -7.91 9.02
C TYR A 316 5.86 -9.03 10.00
N ALA A 317 7.14 -9.11 10.39
CA ALA A 317 7.59 -10.00 11.46
C ALA A 317 7.97 -9.19 12.71
N VAL A 318 7.67 -9.68 13.91
CA VAL A 318 8.07 -9.02 15.17
C VAL A 318 9.51 -9.34 15.57
N ASP A 319 10.17 -10.26 14.86
CA ASP A 319 11.53 -10.69 15.13
C ASP A 319 12.49 -10.57 13.95
N GLY A 320 13.78 -10.65 14.27
CA GLY A 320 14.87 -10.41 13.35
C GLY A 320 15.17 -11.55 12.35
N ASN A 321 14.39 -12.62 12.33
CA ASN A 321 14.64 -13.78 11.47
C ASN A 321 13.36 -14.27 10.79
N TRP A 322 12.33 -13.41 10.77
CA TRP A 322 11.05 -13.64 10.11
C TRP A 322 10.25 -14.83 10.68
N GLN A 323 10.59 -15.34 11.87
CA GLN A 323 9.97 -16.54 12.44
C GLN A 323 8.69 -16.26 13.22
N LYS A 324 8.45 -15.01 13.62
CA LYS A 324 7.24 -14.59 14.34
C LYS A 324 6.48 -13.54 13.51
N PRO A 325 5.55 -13.95 12.65
CA PRO A 325 4.72 -13.01 11.91
C PRO A 325 3.81 -12.24 12.85
N HIS A 326 3.51 -10.99 12.50
CA HIS A 326 2.26 -10.35 12.90
C HIS A 326 1.20 -10.80 11.90
N TYR A 327 0.23 -11.60 12.34
CA TYR A 327 -0.52 -12.51 11.45
C TYR A 327 -1.55 -11.86 10.52
N GLU A 328 -1.73 -10.54 10.61
CA GLU A 328 -2.53 -9.76 9.66
C GLU A 328 -2.04 -9.98 8.22
N LYS A 329 -2.96 -10.07 7.26
CA LYS A 329 -2.62 -10.05 5.83
C LYS A 329 -3.33 -8.90 5.13
N MET A 330 -2.58 -7.94 4.63
CA MET A 330 -3.11 -6.72 4.00
C MET A 330 -3.08 -6.84 2.49
N LEU A 331 -4.07 -6.28 1.78
CA LEU A 331 -4.11 -6.27 0.31
C LEU A 331 -2.92 -5.51 -0.29
N TYR A 332 -2.54 -4.36 0.30
CA TYR A 332 -1.38 -3.60 -0.17
C TYR A 332 -0.07 -4.37 0.01
N THR A 333 0.07 -5.19 1.06
CA THR A 333 1.22 -6.08 1.24
C THR A 333 1.30 -7.07 0.09
N GLN A 334 0.16 -7.69 -0.28
CA GLN A 334 0.12 -8.62 -1.41
C GLN A 334 0.47 -7.92 -2.73
N ALA A 335 -0.04 -6.71 -2.96
CA ALA A 335 0.27 -5.90 -4.13
C ALA A 335 1.77 -5.59 -4.25
N SER A 336 2.37 -5.10 -3.16
CA SER A 336 3.80 -4.80 -3.07
C SER A 336 4.66 -6.04 -3.34
N MET A 337 4.36 -7.15 -2.68
CA MET A 337 5.12 -8.39 -2.87
C MET A 337 4.95 -8.99 -4.26
N LEU A 338 3.78 -8.87 -4.90
CA LEU A 338 3.60 -9.30 -6.30
C LEU A 338 4.56 -8.56 -7.24
N LYS A 339 4.76 -7.25 -7.05
CA LYS A 339 5.70 -6.45 -7.86
C LYS A 339 7.14 -6.89 -7.64
N VAL A 340 7.55 -7.09 -6.39
CA VAL A 340 8.93 -7.53 -6.05
C VAL A 340 9.20 -8.91 -6.63
N LEU A 341 8.29 -9.87 -6.41
CA LEU A 341 8.41 -11.23 -6.95
C LEU A 341 8.42 -11.23 -8.47
N ALA A 342 7.57 -10.44 -9.14
CA ALA A 342 7.55 -10.33 -10.59
C ALA A 342 8.87 -9.78 -11.14
N LYS A 343 9.44 -8.74 -10.50
CA LYS A 343 10.74 -8.18 -10.87
C LYS A 343 11.85 -9.22 -10.70
N LEU A 344 11.89 -9.88 -9.55
CA LEU A 344 12.91 -10.85 -9.21
C LEU A 344 12.83 -12.11 -10.09
N TYR A 345 11.61 -12.58 -10.38
CA TYR A 345 11.36 -13.64 -11.35
C TYR A 345 11.84 -13.24 -12.75
N SER A 346 11.55 -12.02 -13.20
CA SER A 346 12.00 -11.56 -14.52
C SER A 346 13.53 -11.59 -14.66
N ILE A 347 14.26 -11.28 -13.57
CA ILE A 347 15.73 -11.23 -13.53
C ILE A 347 16.34 -12.62 -13.41
N THR A 348 15.82 -13.43 -12.50
CA THR A 348 16.45 -14.70 -12.09
C THR A 348 15.88 -15.93 -12.77
N LEU A 349 14.64 -15.83 -13.29
CA LEU A 349 13.82 -16.93 -13.78
C LEU A 349 13.64 -18.08 -12.77
N ASN A 350 13.93 -17.83 -11.48
CA ASN A 350 13.82 -18.84 -10.44
C ASN A 350 12.34 -19.10 -10.15
N ASP A 351 11.90 -20.33 -10.42
CA ASP A 351 10.49 -20.70 -10.42
C ASP A 351 9.82 -20.59 -9.04
N LYS A 352 10.58 -20.53 -7.95
CA LYS A 352 10.00 -20.28 -6.62
C LYS A 352 9.30 -18.93 -6.55
N TYR A 353 9.81 -17.91 -7.22
CA TYR A 353 9.16 -16.60 -7.23
C TYR A 353 7.87 -16.63 -8.06
N ARG A 354 7.86 -17.38 -9.18
CA ARG A 354 6.64 -17.62 -9.97
C ARG A 354 5.58 -18.35 -9.15
N ILE A 355 5.95 -19.42 -8.44
CA ILE A 355 5.03 -20.18 -7.59
C ILE A 355 4.48 -19.29 -6.47
N ALA A 356 5.31 -18.41 -5.87
CA ALA A 356 4.85 -17.47 -4.86
C ALA A 356 3.89 -16.40 -5.43
N ILE A 357 4.09 -15.92 -6.67
CA ILE A 357 3.13 -15.04 -7.36
C ILE A 357 1.79 -15.76 -7.52
N GLU A 358 1.81 -17.00 -8.01
CA GLU A 358 0.61 -17.82 -8.20
C GLU A 358 -0.16 -18.04 -6.89
N GLN A 359 0.52 -18.50 -5.83
CA GLN A 359 -0.12 -18.69 -4.52
C GLN A 359 -0.66 -17.38 -3.92
N THR A 360 0.07 -16.27 -4.07
CA THR A 360 -0.39 -14.97 -3.56
C THR A 360 -1.65 -14.52 -4.31
N HIS A 361 -1.71 -14.73 -5.63
CA HIS A 361 -2.91 -14.44 -6.41
C HIS A 361 -4.09 -15.34 -6.04
N ASP A 362 -3.85 -16.64 -5.89
CA ASP A 362 -4.85 -17.62 -5.46
C ASP A 362 -5.42 -17.26 -4.08
N TRP A 363 -4.55 -16.91 -3.12
CA TRP A 363 -4.95 -16.48 -1.79
C TRP A 363 -5.85 -15.25 -1.84
N VAL A 364 -5.45 -14.19 -2.56
CA VAL A 364 -6.27 -12.96 -2.70
C VAL A 364 -7.64 -13.28 -3.29
N ASN A 365 -7.71 -14.11 -4.34
CA ASN A 365 -8.97 -14.47 -4.98
C ASN A 365 -9.88 -15.32 -4.06
N GLN A 366 -9.30 -16.16 -3.19
CA GLN A 366 -10.06 -17.04 -2.31
C GLN A 366 -10.53 -16.34 -1.03
N TRP A 367 -9.72 -15.41 -0.51
CA TRP A 367 -9.96 -14.78 0.80
C TRP A 367 -10.54 -13.38 0.72
N LEU A 368 -10.13 -12.58 -0.28
CA LEU A 368 -10.45 -11.16 -0.32
C LEU A 368 -11.48 -10.79 -1.39
N LYS A 369 -11.86 -11.71 -2.28
CA LYS A 369 -12.76 -11.38 -3.39
C LYS A 369 -14.14 -10.97 -2.88
N GLN A 370 -14.56 -9.77 -3.29
CA GLN A 370 -15.89 -9.21 -3.08
C GLN A 370 -16.58 -8.99 -4.45
N ASP A 371 -17.87 -8.63 -4.44
CA ASP A 371 -18.62 -8.34 -5.66
C ASP A 371 -18.08 -7.11 -6.41
N THR A 372 -17.57 -6.13 -5.66
CA THR A 372 -17.15 -4.80 -6.12
C THR A 372 -15.65 -4.66 -6.32
N GLY A 373 -14.84 -5.56 -5.74
CA GLY A 373 -13.38 -5.50 -5.73
C GLY A 373 -12.77 -6.53 -4.77
N LEU A 374 -11.74 -6.12 -4.05
CA LEU A 374 -11.05 -6.94 -3.07
C LEU A 374 -11.11 -6.23 -1.70
N ALA A 375 -11.45 -6.99 -0.67
CA ALA A 375 -11.41 -6.61 0.74
C ALA A 375 -10.01 -6.13 1.16
N SER A 376 -9.95 -5.26 2.17
CA SER A 376 -8.72 -4.55 2.52
C SER A 376 -7.72 -5.44 3.26
N ALA A 377 -8.18 -6.31 4.14
CA ALA A 377 -7.31 -7.11 5.01
C ALA A 377 -7.97 -8.37 5.60
N VAL A 378 -7.14 -9.24 6.18
CA VAL A 378 -7.54 -10.37 7.04
C VAL A 378 -6.96 -10.15 8.44
N SER A 379 -7.78 -10.38 9.46
CA SER A 379 -7.45 -10.20 10.88
C SER A 379 -6.29 -11.08 11.33
N ALA A 380 -5.50 -10.58 12.28
CA ALA A 380 -4.51 -11.39 12.98
C ALA A 380 -5.16 -12.45 13.89
N LEU A 381 -6.41 -12.20 14.31
CA LEU A 381 -7.13 -12.98 15.31
C LEU A 381 -7.98 -14.06 14.67
N SER A 382 -7.92 -15.25 15.25
CA SER A 382 -8.84 -16.36 15.02
C SER A 382 -9.30 -16.89 16.37
N SER A 383 -10.61 -16.96 16.60
CA SER A 383 -11.19 -17.34 17.90
C SER A 383 -10.62 -16.52 19.08
N GLY A 384 -10.34 -15.24 18.85
CA GLY A 384 -9.77 -14.31 19.84
C GLY A 384 -8.27 -14.46 20.11
N VAL A 385 -7.57 -15.38 19.43
CA VAL A 385 -6.14 -15.63 19.61
C VAL A 385 -5.37 -15.28 18.34
N GLU A 386 -4.30 -14.48 18.49
CA GLU A 386 -3.46 -14.10 17.37
C GLU A 386 -2.75 -15.32 16.75
N GLY A 387 -2.86 -15.47 15.43
CA GLY A 387 -2.18 -16.52 14.68
C GLY A 387 -2.74 -17.93 14.88
N ALA A 388 -3.84 -18.11 15.62
CA ALA A 388 -4.37 -19.44 15.94
C ALA A 388 -4.68 -20.28 14.69
N TYR A 389 -5.22 -19.66 13.64
CA TYR A 389 -5.48 -20.32 12.35
C TYR A 389 -4.21 -20.84 11.65
N TYR A 390 -3.05 -20.24 11.93
CA TYR A 390 -1.78 -20.55 11.28
C TYR A 390 -0.89 -21.48 12.11
N GLN A 391 -1.36 -21.94 13.28
CA GLN A 391 -0.64 -22.89 14.11
C GLN A 391 -0.46 -24.22 13.38
N VAL A 392 0.66 -24.88 13.65
CA VAL A 392 1.00 -26.18 13.06
C VAL A 392 0.91 -27.29 14.12
N PRO A 393 0.46 -28.50 13.75
CA PRO A 393 0.45 -29.63 14.67
C PRO A 393 1.83 -29.95 15.23
N TYR A 394 1.88 -30.51 16.45
CA TYR A 394 3.14 -30.94 17.06
C TYR A 394 3.88 -31.94 16.16
N GLY A 395 5.18 -31.72 15.96
CA GLY A 395 6.03 -32.56 15.10
C GLY A 395 5.89 -32.28 13.59
N TYR A 396 5.06 -31.32 13.19
CA TYR A 396 4.93 -30.92 11.78
C TYR A 396 6.22 -30.31 11.24
N LYS A 397 6.64 -30.74 10.05
CA LYS A 397 7.76 -30.17 9.30
C LYS A 397 7.22 -29.20 8.26
N ARG A 398 7.76 -27.99 8.19
CA ARG A 398 7.36 -27.01 7.18
C ARG A 398 7.70 -27.50 5.77
N PRO A 399 6.92 -27.11 4.75
CA PRO A 399 7.23 -27.41 3.35
C PRO A 399 8.61 -26.88 2.99
N ILE A 400 9.37 -27.67 2.22
CA ILE A 400 10.65 -27.23 1.68
C ILE A 400 10.37 -26.40 0.44
N ILE A 401 10.67 -25.10 0.50
CA ILE A 401 10.51 -24.20 -0.63
C ILE A 401 11.74 -24.31 -1.54
N SER A 402 11.49 -24.57 -2.81
CA SER A 402 12.50 -24.73 -3.85
C SER A 402 11.93 -24.34 -5.22
N GLU A 403 12.67 -24.58 -6.30
CA GLU A 403 12.15 -24.44 -7.66
C GLU A 403 11.15 -25.55 -8.04
N GLN A 404 11.14 -26.66 -7.29
CA GLN A 404 10.06 -27.63 -7.39
C GLN A 404 8.81 -27.08 -6.71
N ASP A 405 7.66 -27.38 -7.30
CA ASP A 405 6.36 -26.91 -6.84
C ASP A 405 5.98 -27.52 -5.47
N TRP A 406 6.38 -26.84 -4.38
CA TRP A 406 6.16 -27.27 -3.00
C TRP A 406 4.68 -27.37 -2.63
N ARG A 407 3.78 -26.73 -3.39
CA ARG A 407 2.33 -26.78 -3.17
C ARG A 407 1.76 -28.20 -3.23
N LYS A 408 2.49 -29.11 -3.89
CA LYS A 408 2.14 -30.52 -4.08
C LYS A 408 2.76 -31.42 -3.01
N SER A 409 3.44 -30.87 -2.01
CA SER A 409 4.11 -31.67 -0.99
C SER A 409 3.10 -32.24 0.02
N PRO A 410 3.40 -33.41 0.63
CA PRO A 410 2.56 -34.00 1.68
C PRO A 410 2.37 -33.06 2.89
N GLU A 411 3.38 -32.25 3.20
CA GLU A 411 3.34 -31.26 4.27
C GLU A 411 2.23 -30.23 4.01
N VAL A 412 2.21 -29.64 2.81
CA VAL A 412 1.17 -28.66 2.41
C VAL A 412 -0.23 -29.27 2.50
N GLU A 413 -0.44 -30.46 1.95
CA GLU A 413 -1.77 -31.11 1.98
C GLU A 413 -2.22 -31.45 3.41
N THR A 414 -1.29 -31.89 4.27
CA THR A 414 -1.59 -32.14 5.69
C THR A 414 -2.03 -30.87 6.42
N LEU A 415 -1.36 -29.74 6.21
CA LEU A 415 -1.77 -28.47 6.83
C LEU A 415 -3.06 -27.91 6.25
N LYS A 416 -3.29 -28.02 4.94
CA LYS A 416 -4.57 -27.62 4.35
C LYS A 416 -5.72 -28.38 5.00
N GLU A 417 -5.59 -29.69 5.17
CA GLU A 417 -6.62 -30.48 5.85
C GLU A 417 -6.78 -30.08 7.31
N HIS A 418 -5.69 -29.84 8.05
CA HIS A 418 -5.76 -29.36 9.43
C HIS A 418 -6.53 -28.04 9.54
N ARG A 419 -6.21 -27.06 8.69
CA ARG A 419 -6.82 -25.72 8.71
C ARG A 419 -8.31 -25.71 8.34
N ARG A 420 -8.82 -26.72 7.63
CA ARG A 420 -10.26 -26.85 7.32
C ARG A 420 -11.14 -26.99 8.56
N HIS A 421 -10.56 -27.43 9.68
CA HIS A 421 -11.25 -27.61 10.96
C HIS A 421 -11.03 -26.46 11.94
N LEU A 422 -10.36 -25.38 11.51
CA LEU A 422 -10.12 -24.19 12.32
C LEU A 422 -11.07 -23.07 11.92
N ASP A 423 -11.43 -22.22 12.88
CA ASP A 423 -12.13 -20.98 12.59
C ASP A 423 -11.25 -20.09 11.71
N LYS A 424 -11.81 -19.52 10.65
CA LYS A 424 -11.06 -18.59 9.82
C LYS A 424 -10.97 -17.22 10.51
N PRO A 425 -9.86 -16.49 10.36
CA PRO A 425 -9.79 -15.10 10.75
C PRO A 425 -10.84 -14.27 9.99
N LEU A 426 -11.37 -13.24 10.65
CA LEU A 426 -12.31 -12.30 10.04
C LEU A 426 -11.64 -11.49 8.93
N VAL A 427 -12.43 -11.14 7.91
CA VAL A 427 -12.00 -10.30 6.78
C VAL A 427 -12.51 -8.88 7.00
N ASP A 428 -11.67 -7.88 6.78
CA ASP A 428 -12.12 -6.49 6.67
C ASP A 428 -12.69 -6.27 5.27
N GLU A 429 -14.00 -6.39 5.17
CA GLU A 429 -14.73 -6.47 3.91
C GLU A 429 -14.69 -5.17 3.09
N LYS A 430 -14.23 -4.05 3.68
CA LYS A 430 -14.21 -2.78 2.96
C LYS A 430 -13.25 -2.84 1.77
N VAL A 431 -13.69 -2.28 0.65
CA VAL A 431 -12.90 -2.19 -0.58
C VAL A 431 -12.34 -0.77 -0.68
N LEU A 432 -11.01 -0.66 -0.73
CA LEU A 432 -10.29 0.61 -0.85
C LEU A 432 -9.75 0.79 -2.27
N LEU A 433 -10.03 1.95 -2.89
CA LEU A 433 -9.70 2.22 -4.28
C LEU A 433 -8.19 2.19 -4.55
N ASN A 434 -7.39 2.86 -3.73
CA ASN A 434 -5.92 2.87 -3.84
C ASN A 434 -5.32 1.45 -3.75
N TRP A 435 -5.68 0.65 -2.74
CA TRP A 435 -5.09 -0.68 -2.50
C TRP A 435 -5.46 -1.66 -3.59
N ASN A 436 -6.72 -1.64 -4.04
CA ASN A 436 -7.15 -2.44 -5.18
C ASN A 436 -6.45 -2.01 -6.47
N SER A 437 -6.21 -0.71 -6.65
CA SER A 437 -5.48 -0.19 -7.80
C SER A 437 -4.01 -0.63 -7.79
N MET A 438 -3.34 -0.58 -6.62
CA MET A 438 -1.99 -1.11 -6.42
C MET A 438 -1.91 -2.61 -6.74
N TYR A 439 -2.89 -3.39 -6.27
CA TYR A 439 -2.95 -4.82 -6.58
C TYR A 439 -3.13 -5.06 -8.09
N GLY A 440 -3.99 -4.28 -8.75
CA GLY A 440 -4.14 -4.29 -10.20
C GLY A 440 -2.81 -4.01 -10.93
N VAL A 441 -2.02 -3.04 -10.46
CA VAL A 441 -0.67 -2.77 -11.00
C VAL A 441 0.24 -3.98 -10.79
N GLY A 442 0.21 -4.60 -9.60
CA GLY A 442 0.94 -5.84 -9.31
C GLY A 442 0.58 -6.97 -10.28
N LEU A 443 -0.72 -7.15 -10.61
CA LEU A 443 -1.18 -8.12 -11.60
C LEU A 443 -0.63 -7.83 -13.00
N VAL A 444 -0.55 -6.55 -13.40
CA VAL A 444 0.08 -6.19 -14.68
C VAL A 444 1.56 -6.54 -14.67
N GLU A 445 2.30 -6.26 -13.58
CA GLU A 445 3.71 -6.66 -13.45
C GLU A 445 3.87 -8.19 -13.47
N ALA A 446 2.97 -8.94 -12.83
CA ALA A 446 2.95 -10.40 -12.87
C ALA A 446 2.69 -10.93 -14.29
N TYR A 447 1.78 -10.33 -15.06
CA TYR A 447 1.60 -10.62 -16.48
C TYR A 447 2.89 -10.36 -17.27
N VAL A 448 3.52 -9.21 -17.05
CA VAL A 448 4.74 -8.81 -17.74
C VAL A 448 5.89 -9.78 -17.48
N ALA A 449 6.00 -10.29 -16.24
CA ALA A 449 7.04 -11.23 -15.83
C ALA A 449 6.78 -12.67 -16.29
N THR A 450 5.52 -13.13 -16.28
CA THR A 450 5.17 -14.54 -16.51
C THR A 450 4.60 -14.83 -17.89
N ASN A 451 4.15 -13.79 -18.61
CA ASN A 451 3.36 -13.86 -19.83
C ASN A 451 2.06 -14.67 -19.70
N GLN A 452 1.54 -14.86 -18.47
CA GLN A 452 0.28 -15.55 -18.24
C GLN A 452 -0.91 -14.59 -18.37
N GLN A 453 -1.72 -14.77 -19.41
CA GLN A 453 -2.85 -13.88 -19.74
C GLN A 453 -3.91 -13.76 -18.62
N ALA A 454 -3.98 -14.75 -17.72
CA ALA A 454 -4.87 -14.74 -16.56
C ALA A 454 -4.67 -13.48 -15.70
N TYR A 455 -3.43 -13.06 -15.44
CA TYR A 455 -3.14 -11.87 -14.64
C TYR A 455 -3.59 -10.57 -15.31
N LEU A 456 -3.35 -10.42 -16.62
CA LEU A 456 -3.81 -9.24 -17.36
C LEU A 456 -5.35 -9.18 -17.42
N ASN A 457 -6.01 -10.34 -17.56
CA ASN A 457 -7.46 -10.41 -17.52
C ASN A 457 -8.02 -10.05 -16.14
N ALA A 458 -7.41 -10.56 -15.06
CA ALA A 458 -7.77 -10.22 -13.69
C ALA A 458 -7.60 -8.71 -13.42
N ALA A 459 -6.48 -8.12 -13.83
CA ALA A 459 -6.23 -6.68 -13.70
C ALA A 459 -7.30 -5.84 -14.44
N ARG A 460 -7.68 -6.24 -15.66
CA ARG A 460 -8.75 -5.58 -16.44
C ARG A 460 -10.12 -5.71 -15.78
N GLN A 461 -10.46 -6.89 -15.26
CA GLN A 461 -11.72 -7.13 -14.57
C GLN A 461 -11.81 -6.26 -13.31
N LEU A 462 -10.76 -6.26 -12.49
CA LEU A 462 -10.67 -5.43 -11.30
C LEU A 462 -10.80 -3.95 -11.64
N ALA A 463 -10.02 -3.43 -12.60
CA ALA A 463 -10.09 -2.03 -13.01
C ALA A 463 -11.49 -1.61 -13.51
N ASN A 464 -12.17 -2.49 -14.25
CA ASN A 464 -13.54 -2.25 -14.70
C ASN A 464 -14.51 -2.22 -13.52
N SER A 465 -14.42 -3.18 -12.60
CA SER A 465 -15.26 -3.22 -11.39
C SER A 465 -15.11 -1.93 -10.58
N LEU A 466 -13.87 -1.55 -10.29
CA LEU A 466 -13.57 -0.32 -9.57
C LEU A 466 -14.14 0.92 -10.28
N TRP A 467 -14.03 1.00 -11.61
CA TRP A 467 -14.58 2.13 -12.37
C TRP A 467 -16.10 2.22 -12.28
N HIS A 468 -16.80 1.08 -12.31
CA HIS A 468 -18.25 1.03 -12.23
C HIS A 468 -18.77 1.26 -10.82
N THR A 469 -18.02 0.85 -9.80
CA THR A 469 -18.40 0.99 -8.39
C THR A 469 -18.03 2.37 -7.85
N PHE A 470 -16.77 2.78 -7.98
CA PHE A 470 -16.22 3.94 -7.28
C PHE A 470 -16.45 5.28 -7.97
N LYS A 471 -16.87 5.28 -9.24
CA LYS A 471 -17.21 6.51 -9.98
C LYS A 471 -18.74 6.70 -10.03
N ARG A 472 -19.23 7.84 -9.54
CA ARG A 472 -20.61 8.29 -9.70
C ARG A 472 -20.59 9.69 -10.30
N GLN A 473 -21.10 9.83 -11.53
CA GLN A 473 -20.97 11.08 -12.29
C GLN A 473 -19.51 11.55 -12.30
N ASP A 474 -19.19 12.74 -11.80
CA ASP A 474 -17.83 13.28 -11.71
C ASP A 474 -17.15 13.10 -10.35
N THR A 475 -17.82 12.43 -9.41
CA THR A 475 -17.27 12.11 -8.09
C THR A 475 -16.65 10.71 -8.10
N LEU A 476 -15.45 10.62 -7.53
CA LEU A 476 -14.78 9.37 -7.24
C LEU A 476 -14.75 9.21 -5.72
N TYR A 477 -14.98 8.00 -5.24
CA TYR A 477 -14.97 7.68 -3.82
C TYR A 477 -13.74 6.86 -3.46
N ARG A 478 -13.41 6.83 -2.17
CA ARG A 478 -12.26 6.09 -1.63
C ARG A 478 -12.64 4.68 -1.21
N SER A 479 -13.74 4.55 -0.48
CA SER A 479 -14.13 3.31 0.18
C SER A 479 -15.52 2.87 -0.25
N GLU A 480 -15.70 1.56 -0.27
CA GLU A 480 -16.98 0.91 -0.41
C GLU A 480 -17.11 -0.17 0.66
N PHE A 481 -18.25 -0.19 1.33
CA PHE A 481 -18.61 -1.24 2.28
C PHE A 481 -20.11 -1.51 2.19
N SER A 482 -20.50 -2.78 2.08
CA SER A 482 -21.91 -3.19 1.98
C SER A 482 -22.68 -2.46 0.87
N GLN A 483 -22.05 -2.28 -0.29
CA GLN A 483 -22.50 -1.56 -1.48
C GLN A 483 -22.71 -0.05 -1.28
N ARG A 484 -22.24 0.51 -0.15
CA ARG A 484 -22.31 1.94 0.15
C ARG A 484 -20.96 2.58 -0.11
N MET A 485 -20.96 3.56 -1.00
CA MET A 485 -19.78 4.37 -1.32
C MET A 485 -19.63 5.47 -0.28
N SER A 486 -18.48 5.52 0.37
CA SER A 486 -18.17 6.49 1.40
C SER A 486 -16.83 7.16 1.13
N ILE A 487 -16.70 8.40 1.64
CA ILE A 487 -15.50 9.23 1.56
C ILE A 487 -15.10 9.59 0.12
N VAL A 488 -14.96 10.89 -0.16
CA VAL A 488 -14.49 11.34 -1.47
C VAL A 488 -13.02 10.91 -1.65
N ALA A 489 -12.68 10.41 -2.84
CA ALA A 489 -11.33 9.98 -3.17
C ALA A 489 -10.30 11.07 -2.89
N GLN A 490 -9.17 10.67 -2.29
CA GLN A 490 -8.01 11.53 -2.00
C GLN A 490 -7.01 11.47 -3.17
N PRO A 491 -6.01 12.38 -3.25
CA PRO A 491 -5.05 12.40 -4.36
C PRO A 491 -4.36 11.05 -4.61
N GLU A 492 -4.05 10.28 -3.54
CA GLU A 492 -3.46 8.94 -3.67
C GLU A 492 -4.38 7.92 -4.36
N ASP A 493 -5.68 7.97 -4.10
CA ASP A 493 -6.67 7.07 -4.71
C ASP A 493 -6.73 7.31 -6.21
N VAL A 494 -6.79 8.58 -6.61
CA VAL A 494 -6.82 8.97 -8.01
C VAL A 494 -5.50 8.64 -8.70
N ALA A 495 -4.36 8.87 -8.04
CA ALA A 495 -3.05 8.57 -8.57
C ALA A 495 -2.85 7.08 -8.86
N TRP A 496 -3.11 6.21 -7.87
CA TRP A 496 -2.98 4.77 -8.06
C TRP A 496 -3.98 4.23 -9.08
N PHE A 497 -5.20 4.76 -9.12
CA PHE A 497 -6.18 4.34 -10.11
C PHE A 497 -5.80 4.78 -11.53
N ALA A 498 -5.21 5.98 -11.68
CA ALA A 498 -4.64 6.44 -12.94
C ALA A 498 -3.50 5.52 -13.38
N LEU A 499 -2.57 5.19 -12.47
CA LEU A 499 -1.45 4.29 -12.75
C LEU A 499 -1.93 2.91 -13.21
N LEU A 500 -2.96 2.33 -12.59
CA LEU A 500 -3.54 1.07 -13.07
C LEU A 500 -4.00 1.16 -14.53
N TYR A 501 -4.78 2.19 -14.88
CA TYR A 501 -5.23 2.37 -16.27
C TYR A 501 -4.09 2.69 -17.24
N ILE A 502 -3.07 3.42 -16.81
CA ILE A 502 -1.86 3.68 -17.60
C ILE A 502 -1.16 2.35 -17.91
N HIS A 503 -0.85 1.54 -16.89
CA HIS A 503 -0.22 0.23 -17.07
C HIS A 503 -1.06 -0.72 -17.94
N LEU A 504 -2.39 -0.72 -17.78
CA LEU A 504 -3.29 -1.50 -18.64
C LEU A 504 -3.30 -1.00 -20.11
N SER A 505 -3.30 0.31 -20.32
CA SER A 505 -3.24 0.89 -21.66
C SER A 505 -1.95 0.49 -22.39
N GLU A 506 -0.84 0.37 -21.65
CA GLU A 506 0.45 -0.06 -22.19
C GLU A 506 0.46 -1.52 -22.65
N GLN A 507 -0.36 -2.39 -22.03
CA GLN A 507 -0.46 -3.79 -22.43
C GLN A 507 -1.49 -4.07 -23.53
N THR A 508 -2.29 -3.07 -23.94
CA THR A 508 -3.47 -3.31 -24.79
C THR A 508 -3.37 -2.68 -26.18
N ILE A 509 -2.22 -2.13 -26.59
CA ILE A 509 -2.04 -1.44 -27.88
C ILE A 509 -2.42 -2.27 -29.12
N SER A 510 -2.31 -3.60 -29.03
CA SER A 510 -2.69 -4.51 -30.12
C SER A 510 -4.20 -4.58 -30.36
N ASP A 511 -5.02 -4.13 -29.40
CA ASP A 511 -6.48 -4.01 -29.47
C ASP A 511 -6.87 -2.54 -29.32
N ALA A 512 -7.09 -1.87 -30.46
CA ALA A 512 -7.35 -0.44 -30.52
C ALA A 512 -8.54 0.00 -29.63
N ASN A 513 -9.61 -0.80 -29.57
CA ASN A 513 -10.80 -0.46 -28.79
C ASN A 513 -10.52 -0.56 -27.28
N THR A 514 -9.88 -1.64 -26.85
CA THR A 514 -9.48 -1.78 -25.44
C THR A 514 -8.47 -0.71 -25.07
N HIS A 515 -7.45 -0.48 -25.89
CA HIS A 515 -6.43 0.54 -25.67
C HIS A 515 -7.05 1.92 -25.47
N GLN A 516 -7.91 2.34 -26.41
CA GLN A 516 -8.59 3.63 -26.35
C GLN A 516 -9.42 3.75 -25.07
N LYS A 517 -10.18 2.72 -24.70
CA LYS A 517 -10.96 2.72 -23.45
C LYS A 517 -10.08 2.90 -22.22
N MET A 518 -8.96 2.18 -22.12
CA MET A 518 -8.04 2.30 -20.98
C MET A 518 -7.40 3.69 -20.94
N GLN A 519 -6.96 4.20 -22.09
CA GLN A 519 -6.32 5.50 -22.21
C GLN A 519 -7.28 6.66 -21.88
N THR A 520 -8.53 6.61 -22.35
CA THR A 520 -9.55 7.62 -22.02
C THR A 520 -9.79 7.69 -20.51
N ARG A 521 -9.86 6.54 -19.83
CA ARG A 521 -10.03 6.48 -18.37
C ARG A 521 -8.79 6.98 -17.63
N ALA A 522 -7.58 6.59 -18.07
CA ALA A 522 -6.33 7.13 -17.54
C ALA A 522 -6.29 8.66 -17.63
N ASN A 523 -6.58 9.22 -18.81
CA ASN A 523 -6.58 10.67 -19.01
C ASN A 523 -7.59 11.36 -18.11
N TRP A 524 -8.82 10.84 -17.99
CA TRP A 524 -9.82 11.41 -17.09
C TRP A 524 -9.33 11.44 -15.63
N LEU A 525 -8.66 10.37 -15.18
CA LEU A 525 -8.15 10.29 -13.81
C LEU A 525 -6.99 11.27 -13.56
N VAL A 526 -6.04 11.40 -14.49
CA VAL A 526 -4.95 12.36 -14.30
C VAL A 526 -5.47 13.81 -14.37
N GLU A 527 -6.44 14.12 -15.24
CA GLU A 527 -7.09 15.44 -15.24
C GLU A 527 -7.88 15.69 -13.94
N LYS A 528 -8.55 14.67 -13.39
CA LYS A 528 -9.19 14.76 -12.08
C LYS A 528 -8.15 15.04 -10.99
N LEU A 529 -7.01 14.37 -11.02
CA LEU A 529 -5.90 14.60 -10.09
C LEU A 529 -5.37 16.04 -10.19
N VAL A 530 -5.17 16.57 -11.41
CA VAL A 530 -4.82 17.98 -11.63
C VAL A 530 -5.85 18.90 -10.97
N SER A 531 -7.15 18.67 -11.21
CA SER A 531 -8.23 19.48 -10.62
C SER A 531 -8.30 19.43 -9.09
N MET A 532 -7.76 18.39 -8.46
CA MET A 532 -7.68 18.29 -7.01
C MET A 532 -6.51 19.06 -6.43
N LEU A 533 -5.39 19.10 -7.16
CA LEU A 533 -4.16 19.77 -6.73
C LEU A 533 -4.15 21.27 -7.05
N ASP A 534 -4.82 21.69 -8.13
CA ASP A 534 -4.86 23.08 -8.60
C ASP A 534 -5.91 23.94 -7.86
N LYS A 535 -6.53 23.42 -6.80
CA LYS A 535 -7.57 24.16 -6.04
C LYS A 535 -7.00 25.33 -5.25
N ASP A 536 -5.88 25.11 -4.57
CA ASP A 536 -5.20 26.07 -3.70
C ASP A 536 -3.75 25.62 -3.39
N GLU A 537 -2.93 26.55 -2.87
CA GLU A 537 -1.54 26.27 -2.48
C GLU A 537 -1.44 25.25 -1.32
N ASP A 538 -2.46 25.17 -0.47
CA ASP A 538 -2.51 24.22 0.65
C ASP A 538 -2.62 22.77 0.15
N SER A 539 -3.40 22.54 -0.92
CA SER A 539 -3.60 21.22 -1.52
C SER A 539 -2.29 20.62 -2.02
N ILE A 540 -1.49 21.40 -2.76
CA ILE A 540 -0.20 20.90 -3.26
C ILE A 540 0.83 20.75 -2.13
N SER A 541 0.86 21.68 -1.18
CA SER A 541 1.76 21.62 -0.03
C SER A 541 1.46 20.41 0.85
N SER A 542 0.17 20.06 1.02
CA SER A 542 -0.24 18.86 1.75
C SER A 542 0.31 17.59 1.11
N VAL A 543 0.25 17.47 -0.22
CA VAL A 543 0.81 16.32 -0.94
C VAL A 543 2.33 16.31 -0.91
N ALA A 544 2.97 17.48 -1.04
CA ALA A 544 4.43 17.60 -0.97
C ALA A 544 5.00 17.13 0.39
N ASN A 545 4.26 17.32 1.47
CA ASN A 545 4.63 16.89 2.82
C ASN A 545 4.37 15.40 3.08
N LEU A 546 3.62 14.70 2.22
CA LEU A 546 3.38 13.26 2.30
C LEU A 546 4.44 12.50 1.49
N ASN A 547 5.69 12.72 1.87
CA ASN A 547 6.89 12.31 1.12
C ASN A 547 7.52 11.01 1.60
N ARG A 548 7.32 10.64 2.87
CA ARG A 548 7.92 9.44 3.45
C ARG A 548 7.23 8.16 2.99
N ASP A 549 8.03 7.19 2.61
CA ASP A 549 7.58 5.83 2.41
C ASP A 549 7.35 5.18 3.77
N GLU A 550 6.17 4.58 3.92
CA GLU A 550 5.86 3.74 5.06
C GLU A 550 5.82 2.28 4.59
N GLU A 551 4.73 1.58 4.85
CA GLU A 551 4.50 0.23 4.31
C GLU A 551 4.05 0.25 2.85
N ILE A 552 3.65 1.42 2.36
CA ILE A 552 3.31 1.71 0.97
C ILE A 552 4.15 2.90 0.49
N PRO A 553 4.37 3.03 -0.84
CA PRO A 553 5.00 4.21 -1.41
C PRO A 553 4.25 5.49 -1.03
N SER A 554 5.01 6.57 -0.81
CA SER A 554 4.43 7.84 -0.39
C SER A 554 3.41 8.41 -1.38
N THR A 555 2.41 9.14 -0.87
CA THR A 555 1.41 9.81 -1.69
C THR A 555 2.06 10.74 -2.71
N ARG A 556 3.10 11.48 -2.30
CA ARG A 556 3.87 12.36 -3.20
C ARG A 556 4.45 11.59 -4.39
N SER A 557 5.07 10.44 -4.14
CA SER A 557 5.65 9.60 -5.20
C SER A 557 4.60 9.07 -6.16
N ALA A 558 3.48 8.55 -5.66
CA ALA A 558 2.39 8.03 -6.50
C ALA A 558 1.79 9.14 -7.38
N VAL A 559 1.56 10.33 -6.81
CA VAL A 559 1.04 11.51 -7.55
C VAL A 559 2.05 11.98 -8.61
N LEU A 560 3.33 12.07 -8.27
CA LEU A 560 4.40 12.44 -9.21
C LEU A 560 4.47 11.47 -10.38
N GLU A 561 4.42 10.17 -10.12
CA GLU A 561 4.46 9.14 -11.15
C GLU A 561 3.24 9.23 -12.07
N ALA A 562 2.05 9.40 -11.51
CA ALA A 562 0.81 9.57 -12.28
C ALA A 562 0.84 10.83 -13.17
N LEU A 563 1.28 11.98 -12.62
CA LEU A 563 1.42 13.23 -13.38
C LEU A 563 2.50 13.12 -14.46
N PHE A 564 3.62 12.45 -14.19
CA PHE A 564 4.69 12.24 -15.16
C PHE A 564 4.20 11.43 -16.37
N PHE A 565 3.56 10.28 -16.10
CA PHE A 565 3.03 9.44 -17.18
C PHE A 565 1.85 10.09 -17.90
N GLY A 566 0.97 10.77 -17.17
CA GLY A 566 -0.10 11.57 -17.75
C GLY A 566 0.45 12.65 -18.69
N TYR A 567 1.45 13.42 -18.26
CA TYR A 567 2.12 14.42 -19.11
C TYR A 567 2.76 13.77 -20.35
N LYS A 568 3.37 12.58 -20.22
CA LYS A 568 3.94 11.89 -21.38
C LYS A 568 2.89 11.57 -22.44
N GLN A 569 1.66 11.27 -22.02
CA GLN A 569 0.52 10.94 -22.89
C GLN A 569 -0.21 12.18 -23.43
N THR A 570 -0.52 13.16 -22.58
CA THR A 570 -1.39 14.30 -22.93
C THR A 570 -0.64 15.55 -23.34
N LYS A 571 0.64 15.67 -22.96
CA LYS A 571 1.44 16.90 -23.05
C LYS A 571 0.84 18.11 -22.29
N SER A 572 -0.04 17.86 -21.31
CA SER A 572 -0.68 18.91 -20.50
C SER A 572 0.34 19.79 -19.76
N VAL A 573 0.24 21.11 -19.95
CA VAL A 573 1.13 22.09 -19.30
C VAL A 573 0.90 22.12 -17.79
N SER A 574 -0.34 22.01 -17.34
CA SER A 574 -0.69 21.98 -15.91
C SER A 574 -0.05 20.80 -15.20
N MET A 575 -0.10 19.59 -15.80
CA MET A 575 0.57 18.41 -15.24
C MET A 575 2.08 18.62 -15.10
N LYS A 576 2.71 19.26 -16.09
CA LYS A 576 4.13 19.60 -16.05
C LYS A 576 4.47 20.62 -14.96
N GLN A 577 3.59 21.59 -14.70
CA GLN A 577 3.78 22.59 -13.66
C GLN A 577 3.64 21.98 -12.26
N LEU A 578 2.56 21.24 -12.02
CA LEU A 578 2.33 20.53 -10.75
C LEU A 578 3.45 19.53 -10.46
N SER A 579 3.87 18.74 -11.46
CA SER A 579 5.00 17.82 -11.31
C SER A 579 6.28 18.54 -10.88
N LYS A 580 6.56 19.76 -11.39
CA LYS A 580 7.72 20.55 -10.96
C LYS A 580 7.61 21.07 -9.53
N GLN A 581 6.40 21.41 -9.07
CA GLN A 581 6.16 21.88 -7.70
C GLN A 581 6.26 20.75 -6.68
N LEU A 582 6.00 19.51 -7.09
CA LEU A 582 6.18 18.32 -6.25
C LEU A 582 7.61 17.72 -6.33
N ASP A 583 8.36 18.03 -7.39
CA ASP A 583 9.75 17.60 -7.63
C ASP A 583 10.76 18.45 -6.83
N ILE A 584 10.65 18.37 -5.49
CA ILE A 584 11.46 19.15 -4.55
C ILE A 584 12.17 18.20 -3.59
N ALA A 585 13.51 18.29 -3.54
CA ALA A 585 14.33 17.52 -2.60
C ALA A 585 15.73 18.11 -2.43
N ASP A 586 16.32 17.89 -1.25
CA ASP A 586 17.74 18.14 -1.01
C ASP A 586 18.53 16.85 -1.29
N THR A 587 19.22 16.82 -2.44
CA THR A 587 20.04 15.66 -2.83
C THR A 587 21.30 15.46 -1.99
N THR A 588 21.61 16.36 -1.06
CA THR A 588 22.72 16.21 -0.12
C THR A 588 22.32 15.43 1.15
N GLU A 589 21.03 15.39 1.48
CA GLU A 589 20.47 14.68 2.64
C GLU A 589 20.13 13.21 2.29
N VAL A 590 21.16 12.41 2.03
CA VAL A 590 21.03 11.02 1.56
C VAL A 590 20.14 10.17 2.48
N GLU A 591 20.30 10.27 3.80
CA GLU A 591 19.50 9.50 4.77
C GLU A 591 18.00 9.83 4.69
N THR A 592 17.65 11.10 4.46
CA THR A 592 16.27 11.51 4.23
C THR A 592 15.71 10.82 2.99
N LEU A 593 16.48 10.77 1.89
CA LEU A 593 16.06 10.14 0.64
C LEU A 593 15.97 8.60 0.71
N VAL A 594 16.60 7.95 1.69
CA VAL A 594 16.36 6.53 1.99
C VAL A 594 14.96 6.30 2.56
N SER A 595 14.44 7.26 3.34
CA SER A 595 13.04 7.23 3.82
C SER A 595 12.02 7.65 2.75
N GLU A 596 12.47 8.17 1.61
CA GLU A 596 11.67 8.59 0.45
C GLU A 596 12.08 7.80 -0.81
N TYR A 597 12.47 6.54 -0.65
CA TYR A 597 13.17 5.80 -1.69
C TYR A 597 12.34 5.53 -2.95
N SER A 598 11.01 5.48 -2.84
CA SER A 598 10.10 5.41 -3.99
C SER A 598 10.25 6.63 -4.90
N TYR A 599 10.52 7.80 -4.32
CA TYR A 599 10.82 9.02 -5.05
C TYR A 599 12.21 8.95 -5.67
N ALA A 600 13.24 8.54 -4.92
CA ALA A 600 14.58 8.33 -5.49
C ALA A 600 14.58 7.33 -6.66
N ARG A 601 13.83 6.24 -6.55
CA ARG A 601 13.57 5.26 -7.61
C ARG A 601 12.89 5.90 -8.83
N PHE A 602 11.86 6.73 -8.62
CA PHE A 602 11.23 7.50 -9.69
C PHE A 602 12.26 8.39 -10.43
N LYS A 603 13.12 9.10 -9.70
CA LYS A 603 14.18 9.93 -10.29
C LYS A 603 15.23 9.12 -11.06
N ALA A 604 15.61 7.94 -10.56
CA ALA A 604 16.49 7.03 -11.29
C ALA A 604 15.87 6.58 -12.62
N ASN A 605 14.57 6.28 -12.62
CA ASN A 605 13.82 5.95 -13.83
C ASN A 605 13.66 7.11 -14.82
N GLU A 606 13.58 8.36 -14.34
CA GLU A 606 13.62 9.53 -15.23
C GLU A 606 14.98 9.72 -15.93
N LEU A 607 16.07 9.24 -15.34
CA LEU A 607 17.42 9.33 -15.91
C LEU A 607 17.71 8.19 -16.89
N LYS A 608 17.44 6.94 -16.48
CA LYS A 608 17.59 5.73 -17.29
C LYS A 608 16.60 4.68 -16.81
N ARG A 609 15.43 4.61 -17.45
CA ARG A 609 14.44 3.55 -17.18
C ARG A 609 14.90 2.24 -17.81
N VAL A 610 14.94 1.18 -17.02
CA VAL A 610 15.19 -0.18 -17.51
C VAL A 610 13.92 -1.00 -17.36
N HIS A 611 13.54 -1.63 -18.46
CA HIS A 611 12.32 -2.40 -18.56
C HIS A 611 12.63 -3.89 -18.44
N THR A 612 11.73 -4.67 -17.84
CA THR A 612 11.91 -6.13 -17.78
C THR A 612 11.58 -6.79 -19.10
N ASN A 613 10.36 -6.62 -19.62
CA ASN A 613 9.93 -7.37 -20.80
C ASN A 613 9.40 -6.49 -21.94
N TYR A 614 8.94 -5.27 -21.64
CA TYR A 614 8.40 -4.36 -22.65
C TYR A 614 8.74 -2.90 -22.37
N ALA A 615 8.83 -2.09 -23.42
CA ALA A 615 9.02 -0.65 -23.34
C ALA A 615 8.09 0.07 -24.32
N ARG A 616 7.79 1.33 -23.99
CA ARG A 616 7.03 2.24 -24.86
C ARG A 616 8.00 3.24 -25.49
N PHE A 617 7.71 3.61 -26.73
CA PHE A 617 8.47 4.61 -27.47
C PHE A 617 7.51 5.48 -28.29
N ALA A 618 8.02 6.47 -29.01
CA ALA A 618 7.28 7.41 -29.86
C ALA A 618 6.16 8.17 -29.12
N ASN A 619 6.44 8.65 -27.91
CA ASN A 619 5.43 9.26 -27.03
C ASN A 619 4.20 8.35 -26.78
N GLY A 620 4.40 7.03 -26.72
CA GLY A 620 3.32 6.06 -26.53
C GLY A 620 2.66 5.60 -27.83
N ASN A 621 3.19 5.92 -29.01
CA ASN A 621 2.69 5.38 -30.27
C ASN A 621 3.39 4.09 -30.71
N GLY A 622 4.42 3.66 -29.98
CA GLY A 622 5.14 2.42 -30.21
C GLY A 622 5.28 1.58 -28.94
N ARG A 623 5.33 0.26 -29.10
CA ARG A 623 5.64 -0.72 -28.07
C ARG A 623 6.66 -1.69 -28.61
N ILE A 624 7.62 -2.07 -27.76
CA ILE A 624 8.51 -3.19 -27.99
C ILE A 624 8.37 -4.19 -26.85
N SER A 625 8.42 -5.48 -27.16
CA SER A 625 8.59 -6.56 -26.19
C SER A 625 9.65 -7.56 -26.62
N LEU A 626 10.30 -8.20 -25.67
CA LEU A 626 11.28 -9.27 -25.93
C LEU A 626 10.64 -10.65 -25.72
N SER A 627 11.06 -11.64 -26.51
CA SER A 627 10.68 -13.03 -26.26
C SER A 627 11.68 -13.98 -26.92
N MET A 628 12.03 -15.07 -26.25
CA MET A 628 12.79 -16.15 -26.86
C MET A 628 11.96 -16.92 -27.90
N GLN A 629 12.55 -17.25 -29.04
CA GLN A 629 12.02 -18.16 -30.05
C GLN A 629 13.13 -19.14 -30.45
N GLY A 630 13.13 -20.34 -29.85
CA GLY A 630 14.27 -21.25 -29.99
C GLY A 630 15.54 -20.63 -29.39
N PRO A 631 16.68 -20.63 -30.12
CA PRO A 631 17.92 -20.02 -29.64
C PRO A 631 17.93 -18.48 -29.76
N ASP A 632 16.98 -17.89 -30.48
CA ASP A 632 17.00 -16.48 -30.84
C ASP A 632 16.17 -15.64 -29.86
N LEU A 633 16.63 -14.41 -29.60
CA LEU A 633 15.85 -13.40 -28.90
C LEU A 633 15.17 -12.48 -29.91
N VAL A 634 13.85 -12.43 -29.86
CA VAL A 634 13.03 -11.67 -30.81
C VAL A 634 12.50 -10.41 -30.15
N ALA A 635 12.89 -9.25 -30.68
CA ALA A 635 12.35 -7.95 -30.38
C ALA A 635 11.12 -7.66 -31.24
N LYS A 636 9.94 -7.75 -30.64
CA LYS A 636 8.64 -7.57 -31.30
C LYS A 636 8.19 -6.12 -31.17
N PHE A 637 8.12 -5.42 -32.29
CA PHE A 637 7.63 -4.05 -32.35
C PHE A 637 6.16 -4.02 -32.75
N ALA A 638 5.41 -3.09 -32.17
CA ALA A 638 4.04 -2.76 -32.55
C ALA A 638 3.83 -1.25 -32.48
N MET A 639 3.25 -0.67 -33.52
CA MET A 639 3.06 0.77 -33.67
C MET A 639 1.63 1.12 -34.05
N ASN A 640 1.19 2.30 -33.61
CA ASN A 640 -0.08 2.88 -34.04
C ASN A 640 -0.04 3.20 -35.54
N PRO A 641 -1.18 3.13 -36.26
CA PRO A 641 -1.27 3.57 -37.65
C PRO A 641 -0.76 5.00 -37.84
N GLY A 642 -0.03 5.24 -38.93
CA GLY A 642 0.57 6.55 -39.26
C GLY A 642 1.89 6.86 -38.53
N TRP A 643 2.40 5.93 -37.72
CA TRP A 643 3.71 6.02 -37.09
C TRP A 643 4.70 5.00 -37.68
N HIS A 644 5.96 5.41 -37.70
CA HIS A 644 7.09 4.73 -38.33
C HIS A 644 8.35 4.83 -37.46
N ILE A 645 9.31 3.93 -37.61
CA ILE A 645 10.69 4.14 -37.17
C ILE A 645 11.65 4.06 -38.34
N ASN A 646 12.74 4.83 -38.29
CA ASN A 646 13.78 4.76 -39.31
C ASN A 646 14.43 3.37 -39.33
N ALA A 647 14.62 2.80 -40.52
CA ALA A 647 15.26 1.50 -40.66
C ALA A 647 16.73 1.52 -40.21
N ASN A 648 17.33 0.34 -40.05
CA ASN A 648 18.76 0.19 -39.77
C ASN A 648 19.65 0.77 -40.89
N LEU A 649 19.12 0.89 -42.11
CA LEU A 649 19.75 1.59 -43.24
C LEU A 649 18.96 2.87 -43.57
N VAL A 650 19.43 4.01 -43.06
CA VAL A 650 18.77 5.31 -43.30
C VAL A 650 18.98 5.82 -44.73
N SER A 651 17.91 6.34 -45.34
CA SER A 651 17.97 6.97 -46.67
C SER A 651 18.60 8.37 -46.64
N ASN A 652 18.61 9.03 -45.47
CA ASN A 652 19.08 10.40 -45.30
C ASN A 652 19.89 10.50 -43.99
N LYS A 653 21.10 11.07 -44.08
CA LYS A 653 22.04 11.22 -42.94
C LYS A 653 21.53 12.13 -41.82
N ARG A 654 20.44 12.88 -42.06
CA ARG A 654 19.78 13.71 -41.03
C ARG A 654 19.08 12.87 -39.96
N TYR A 655 18.80 11.60 -40.24
CA TYR A 655 18.08 10.72 -39.33
C TYR A 655 19.00 9.63 -38.77
N LEU A 656 18.67 9.15 -37.57
CA LEU A 656 19.36 8.04 -36.93
C LEU A 656 18.72 6.71 -37.29
N ALA A 657 19.58 5.74 -37.57
CA ALA A 657 19.20 4.36 -37.81
C ALA A 657 18.71 3.70 -36.52
N THR A 658 17.81 2.73 -36.69
CA THR A 658 17.50 1.81 -35.60
C THR A 658 18.68 0.88 -35.37
N VAL A 659 19.16 0.83 -34.13
CA VAL A 659 20.31 0.01 -33.70
C VAL A 659 19.90 -0.79 -32.49
N VAL A 660 20.26 -2.08 -32.49
CA VAL A 660 20.09 -2.98 -31.35
C VAL A 660 21.48 -3.35 -30.85
N GLU A 661 21.70 -3.28 -29.54
CA GLU A 661 22.93 -3.63 -28.85
C GLU A 661 22.58 -4.52 -27.65
N VAL A 662 23.50 -5.39 -27.26
CA VAL A 662 23.32 -6.29 -26.11
C VAL A 662 24.46 -6.05 -25.12
N ASP A 663 24.13 -5.41 -24.01
CA ASP A 663 25.07 -5.09 -22.94
C ASP A 663 25.07 -6.21 -21.89
N THR A 664 26.22 -6.85 -21.68
CA THR A 664 26.38 -7.93 -20.69
C THR A 664 27.12 -7.44 -19.42
N PRO A 665 26.88 -8.05 -18.24
CA PRO A 665 27.54 -7.68 -16.98
C PRO A 665 29.07 -7.58 -17.06
N GLN A 666 29.71 -8.43 -17.85
CA GLN A 666 31.18 -8.51 -17.97
C GLN A 666 31.71 -7.81 -19.22
N GLN A 667 30.86 -7.07 -19.96
CA GLN A 667 31.19 -6.50 -21.27
C GLN A 667 31.82 -7.52 -22.22
N GLN A 668 31.39 -8.78 -22.12
CA GLN A 668 31.85 -9.82 -23.04
C GLN A 668 31.37 -9.48 -24.44
N ASN A 669 32.31 -9.40 -25.38
CA ASN A 669 32.00 -9.15 -26.78
C ASN A 669 31.53 -10.45 -27.43
N ILE A 670 30.26 -10.79 -27.22
CA ILE A 670 29.61 -11.94 -27.84
C ILE A 670 29.18 -11.50 -29.24
N PRO A 671 29.72 -12.09 -30.32
CA PRO A 671 29.38 -11.68 -31.68
C PRO A 671 27.95 -12.15 -32.02
N LEU A 672 26.96 -11.34 -31.66
CA LEU A 672 25.56 -11.60 -31.97
C LEU A 672 25.22 -11.03 -33.35
N SER A 673 24.53 -11.83 -34.16
CA SER A 673 24.00 -11.38 -35.45
C SER A 673 22.62 -10.76 -35.25
N ILE A 674 22.40 -9.57 -35.80
CA ILE A 674 21.14 -8.84 -35.66
C ILE A 674 20.47 -8.78 -37.04
N VAL A 675 19.34 -9.46 -37.16
CA VAL A 675 18.58 -9.57 -38.39
C VAL A 675 17.39 -8.62 -38.34
N PHE A 676 17.42 -7.60 -39.19
CA PHE A 676 16.33 -6.67 -39.40
C PHE A 676 15.42 -7.15 -40.54
N PRO A 677 14.11 -6.81 -40.51
CA PRO A 677 13.21 -7.09 -41.62
C PRO A 677 13.50 -6.17 -42.81
N GLU A 678 12.87 -6.43 -43.94
CA GLU A 678 12.94 -5.53 -45.09
C GLU A 678 12.25 -4.19 -44.76
N SER A 679 12.91 -3.09 -45.09
CA SER A 679 12.36 -1.74 -44.86
C SER A 679 11.41 -1.31 -45.97
N LEU A 680 10.37 -0.56 -45.62
CA LEU A 680 9.48 0.08 -46.58
C LEU A 680 10.04 1.44 -47.00
N LYS A 681 9.98 1.75 -48.29
CA LYS A 681 10.26 3.11 -48.78
C LYS A 681 8.98 3.93 -48.80
N LYS A 682 8.95 5.04 -48.05
CA LYS A 682 7.78 5.91 -47.94
C LYS A 682 8.17 7.38 -48.04
N HIS A 683 7.38 8.16 -48.78
CA HIS A 683 7.43 9.62 -48.72
C HIS A 683 6.64 10.11 -47.52
N LEU A 684 7.26 10.93 -46.68
CA LEU A 684 6.63 11.59 -45.53
C LEU A 684 6.51 13.09 -45.81
N ALA A 685 5.53 13.77 -45.22
CA ALA A 685 5.18 15.15 -45.59
C ALA A 685 6.30 16.18 -45.30
N PHE A 686 7.26 15.83 -44.46
CA PHE A 686 8.33 16.72 -44.00
C PHE A 686 9.70 16.41 -44.65
N ASP A 687 9.81 15.43 -45.54
CA ASP A 687 11.06 15.11 -46.24
C ASP A 687 10.81 14.88 -47.74
N GLU A 688 11.63 15.50 -48.57
CA GLU A 688 11.54 15.40 -50.03
C GLU A 688 12.03 14.03 -50.53
N VAL A 689 12.89 13.35 -49.77
CA VAL A 689 13.47 12.05 -50.12
C VAL A 689 12.67 10.93 -49.45
N PRO A 690 12.29 9.85 -50.17
CA PRO A 690 11.66 8.70 -49.55
C PRO A 690 12.57 8.08 -48.48
N LEU A 691 12.01 7.84 -47.29
CA LEU A 691 12.72 7.25 -46.16
C LEU A 691 12.51 5.73 -46.12
N ASN A 692 13.53 5.00 -45.72
CA ASN A 692 13.44 3.58 -45.38
C ASN A 692 12.94 3.46 -43.93
N LEU A 693 11.77 2.84 -43.75
CA LEU A 693 11.02 2.83 -42.50
C LEU A 693 10.56 1.42 -42.13
N PHE A 694 10.33 1.20 -40.85
CA PHE A 694 9.51 0.11 -40.32
C PHE A 694 8.21 0.68 -39.75
N GLU A 695 7.09 -0.02 -39.96
CA GLU A 695 5.76 0.39 -39.50
C GLU A 695 4.94 -0.83 -39.04
N ASN A 696 3.75 -0.58 -38.47
CA ASN A 696 2.83 -1.62 -38.01
C ASN A 696 3.48 -2.59 -36.99
N LYS A 697 3.55 -3.88 -37.32
CA LYS A 697 4.20 -4.91 -36.52
C LYS A 697 5.35 -5.49 -37.31
N PHE A 698 6.51 -5.58 -36.68
CA PHE A 698 7.69 -6.20 -37.25
C PHE A 698 8.58 -6.75 -36.14
N GLU A 699 9.53 -7.60 -36.52
CA GLU A 699 10.41 -8.28 -35.58
C GLU A 699 11.86 -8.02 -35.96
N VAL A 700 12.70 -7.78 -34.95
CA VAL A 700 14.16 -7.77 -35.08
C VAL A 700 14.69 -8.96 -34.29
N ILE A 701 15.53 -9.77 -34.92
CA ILE A 701 16.00 -11.03 -34.34
C ILE A 701 17.46 -10.86 -33.93
N VAL A 702 17.76 -11.16 -32.68
CA VAL A 702 19.13 -11.33 -32.18
C VAL A 702 19.42 -12.82 -32.18
N SER A 703 20.17 -13.27 -33.18
CA SER A 703 20.41 -14.69 -33.44
C SER A 703 21.36 -15.31 -32.42
N ASP A 704 21.10 -16.57 -32.06
CA ASP A 704 21.90 -17.36 -31.11
C ASP A 704 22.12 -16.66 -29.75
N TYR A 705 21.06 -16.00 -29.26
CA TYR A 705 21.08 -15.28 -27.99
C TYR A 705 21.30 -16.21 -26.79
N THR A 706 21.05 -17.52 -26.93
CA THR A 706 21.42 -18.54 -25.93
C THR A 706 22.91 -18.52 -25.56
N ALA A 707 23.78 -18.03 -26.44
CA ALA A 707 25.21 -17.86 -26.16
C ALA A 707 25.51 -16.81 -25.07
N VAL A 708 24.57 -15.92 -24.74
CA VAL A 708 24.77 -14.88 -23.72
C VAL A 708 24.84 -15.46 -22.31
N GLN A 709 24.16 -16.59 -22.04
CA GLN A 709 24.20 -17.39 -20.80
C GLN A 709 23.85 -16.67 -19.48
N GLN A 710 23.76 -15.34 -19.46
CA GLN A 710 23.48 -14.51 -18.29
C GLN A 710 22.47 -13.41 -18.65
N PRO A 711 21.77 -12.83 -17.66
CA PRO A 711 20.93 -11.67 -17.88
C PRO A 711 21.72 -10.51 -18.53
N SER A 712 21.12 -9.85 -19.53
CA SER A 712 21.74 -8.74 -20.25
C SER A 712 20.73 -7.62 -20.53
N ILE A 713 21.20 -6.44 -20.93
CA ILE A 713 20.34 -5.33 -21.34
C ILE A 713 20.41 -5.20 -22.85
N VAL A 714 19.26 -5.41 -23.50
CA VAL A 714 19.05 -5.08 -24.91
C VAL A 714 18.75 -3.59 -25.03
N SER A 715 19.73 -2.87 -25.54
CA SER A 715 19.73 -1.44 -25.85
C SER A 715 19.17 -1.25 -27.26
N ILE A 716 18.12 -0.45 -27.42
CA ILE A 716 17.51 -0.20 -28.72
C ILE A 716 17.41 1.29 -28.93
N GLN A 717 18.27 1.81 -29.81
CA GLN A 717 18.19 3.17 -30.30
C GLN A 717 17.24 3.21 -31.48
N LEU A 718 16.29 4.14 -31.46
CA LEU A 718 15.34 4.35 -32.55
C LEU A 718 15.01 5.82 -32.71
N GLN A 719 14.50 6.18 -33.88
CA GLN A 719 13.94 7.50 -34.14
C GLN A 719 12.58 7.32 -34.82
N ALA A 720 11.53 7.67 -34.09
CA ALA A 720 10.16 7.50 -34.55
C ALA A 720 9.66 8.75 -35.29
N CYS A 721 8.97 8.54 -36.40
CA CYS A 721 8.31 9.60 -37.15
C CYS A 721 6.81 9.28 -37.31
N SER A 722 5.97 10.31 -37.28
CA SER A 722 4.61 10.22 -37.81
C SER A 722 4.62 10.54 -39.31
N ASP A 723 3.47 10.51 -39.97
CA ASP A 723 3.36 11.00 -41.36
C ASP A 723 3.67 12.51 -41.51
N SER A 724 3.64 13.28 -40.42
CA SER A 724 3.75 14.75 -40.42
C SER A 724 5.01 15.35 -39.79
N LEU A 725 5.69 14.59 -38.92
CA LEU A 725 6.90 15.05 -38.23
C LEU A 725 7.75 13.87 -37.78
N CYS A 726 9.06 14.09 -37.60
CA CYS A 726 9.93 13.14 -36.94
C CYS A 726 10.36 13.60 -35.54
N LEU A 727 10.34 12.69 -34.57
CA LEU A 727 10.74 12.97 -33.19
C LEU A 727 12.27 12.96 -33.04
N LEU A 728 12.74 13.49 -31.92
CA LEU A 728 14.12 13.27 -31.50
C LEU A 728 14.38 11.78 -31.24
N PRO A 729 15.59 11.28 -31.51
CA PRO A 729 15.95 9.90 -31.21
C PRO A 729 15.77 9.57 -29.73
N GLU A 730 15.39 8.33 -29.45
CA GLU A 730 15.29 7.80 -28.09
C GLU A 730 15.96 6.43 -27.99
N LYS A 731 16.33 6.06 -26.76
CA LYS A 731 16.85 4.73 -26.43
C LYS A 731 15.92 4.06 -25.43
N VAL A 732 15.58 2.80 -25.69
CA VAL A 732 14.87 1.94 -24.75
C VAL A 732 15.78 0.80 -24.30
N TYR A 733 15.68 0.43 -23.03
CA TYR A 733 16.51 -0.59 -22.39
C TYR A 733 15.61 -1.69 -21.87
N LEU A 734 15.78 -2.91 -22.37
CA LEU A 734 14.99 -4.07 -21.96
C LEU A 734 15.90 -5.17 -21.45
N LEU A 735 15.48 -5.87 -20.40
CA LEU A 735 16.17 -7.04 -19.89
C LEU A 735 15.98 -8.21 -20.87
N GLY A 736 17.08 -8.73 -21.40
CA GLY A 736 17.11 -9.98 -22.13
C GLY A 736 17.54 -11.13 -21.21
N THR A 737 16.73 -12.18 -21.10
CA THR A 737 17.05 -13.40 -20.35
C THR A 737 16.92 -14.63 -21.23
N VAL A 738 17.81 -15.59 -21.01
CA VAL A 738 17.75 -16.93 -21.61
C VAL A 738 16.96 -17.80 -20.64
N ARG A 739 15.84 -18.37 -21.08
CA ARG A 739 15.02 -19.28 -20.27
C ARG A 739 15.23 -20.73 -20.66
#